data_AF-A0A9P6LVQ1-F1
#
_entry.id   AF-A0A9P6LVQ1-F1
#
_cell.length_a   1.000
_cell.length_b   1.000
_cell.length_c   1.000
_cell.angle_alpha   90.00
_cell.angle_beta   90.00
_cell.angle_gamma   90.00
#
_symmetry.space_group_name_H-M   'P 1'
#
loop_
_entity.id
_entity.type
_entity.pdbx_description
1 polymer ?
#
loop_
_entity_poly.entity_id
_entity_poly.type
_entity_poly.pdbx_seq_one_letter_code
_entity_poly.pdbx_strand_id
1 'polypeptide(L)'
;MQSVAWHSDLKKQETEDDQENDEGEDGQGKDEVRSALVGEDATDDPREEQHPDNGQLSRTLTFPRSAEDAEKYRYENGIVSLLDTYADSDEGIKEAIIRFLADRIRPSSKETASSLEILCHAWTYSNRAILEKVMARLLPDSGLVTWIPDINATKKKNPLLKKIMKLFPEEAREYLRRIAYVPISGAWRDYIVENSIVIYSPWHCIQSRSTPPRLDKIKKPALQLHVKMDGPRLKANTFHQPIYVAAFDALWHFTDKDESKRKQEAEPWWRCMQWSMGRQESLAEAIPIQNATTVTMQGTTMVTMQDATTVTIQDAMAATTGPDPPTLQESTIEHRTTWWKTAYHMLRLKCHLKTHTYVTCHDFKLEFLDNPALAALVAYKWNTIGYAYWVFRFFFQCVFYALVFVAALFQVYREHVARRHLEEVFVTIIVVGAIFLWLEVLQAFKNFERYTRIYKSVCKYVFIIRQSVFEIRVFFFIFAGGLVAFTIAFLHLLRACPMPGALATKFSSHFLGALSATYFIMGGRYDPISTELESEDWAFHVMLSVYFFFTVIVMLNVLIALINKAFARGDDDWRKDWILSRLHYIELAENLSYHIPGFRKTHNWFPKEIYFTAADKEVKEYSKEALETQVQDLKTQLSLQQKDVENQLGQLKELLLHLVESSKAETNGGSSKPETTSD
;
A
#
# COMPACT_ATOMS: atom_id res chain seq x y z
N MET A 1 19.16 32.42 -37.23
CA MET A 1 18.46 33.67 -36.86
C MET A 1 16.98 33.47 -37.14
N GLN A 2 16.10 33.91 -36.23
CA GLN A 2 14.66 33.59 -36.09
C GLN A 2 14.33 32.24 -35.40
N SER A 3 14.38 32.23 -34.07
CA SER A 3 13.68 31.25 -33.20
C SER A 3 13.68 31.73 -31.74
N VAL A 4 13.15 32.93 -31.45
CA VAL A 4 13.08 33.47 -30.07
C VAL A 4 11.69 34.04 -29.71
N ALA A 5 10.68 34.00 -30.59
CA ALA A 5 9.41 34.70 -30.33
C ALA A 5 8.28 33.87 -29.68
N TRP A 6 8.44 32.57 -29.46
CA TRP A 6 7.30 31.70 -29.08
C TRP A 6 7.15 31.39 -27.58
N HIS A 7 8.05 31.84 -26.72
CA HIS A 7 8.02 31.47 -25.29
C HIS A 7 7.44 32.54 -24.35
N SER A 8 7.00 33.69 -24.88
CA SER A 8 6.53 34.83 -24.08
C SER A 8 5.02 34.82 -23.79
N ASP A 9 4.20 34.17 -24.62
CA ASP A 9 2.73 34.33 -24.54
C ASP A 9 2.04 33.31 -23.62
N LEU A 10 2.69 32.19 -23.28
CA LEU A 10 2.10 31.17 -22.38
C LEU A 10 2.14 31.54 -20.89
N LYS A 11 2.82 32.62 -20.50
CA LYS A 11 2.89 33.08 -19.09
C LYS A 11 1.92 34.20 -18.75
N LYS A 12 1.16 34.71 -19.72
CA LYS A 12 0.25 35.84 -19.53
C LYS A 12 -1.23 35.44 -19.44
N GLN A 13 -1.53 34.16 -19.59
CA GLN A 13 -2.91 33.64 -19.65
C GLN A 13 -3.33 32.84 -18.40
N GLU A 14 -2.49 32.78 -17.36
CA GLU A 14 -2.78 32.09 -16.08
C GLU A 14 -3.02 33.06 -14.90
N THR A 15 -3.31 34.35 -15.16
CA THR A 15 -3.51 35.37 -14.10
C THR A 15 -4.76 36.24 -14.25
N GLU A 16 -5.76 35.84 -15.05
CA GLU A 16 -6.96 36.66 -15.29
C GLU A 16 -8.32 35.96 -15.03
N ASP A 17 -8.37 34.88 -14.24
CA ASP A 17 -9.64 34.15 -13.97
C ASP A 17 -10.16 34.22 -12.51
N ASP A 18 -9.63 35.11 -11.66
CA ASP A 18 -10.13 35.29 -10.28
C ASP A 18 -10.62 36.73 -10.04
N GLN A 19 -11.69 37.17 -10.72
CA GLN A 19 -12.47 38.35 -10.32
C GLN A 19 -13.82 38.43 -11.06
N GLU A 20 -14.90 38.03 -10.37
CA GLU A 20 -16.36 38.32 -10.56
C GLU A 20 -17.12 37.14 -9.93
N ASN A 21 -18.14 37.22 -9.06
CA ASN A 21 -19.04 38.28 -8.63
C ASN A 21 -19.45 38.01 -7.17
N ASP A 22 -19.49 39.08 -6.38
CA ASP A 22 -20.11 39.14 -5.06
C ASP A 22 -21.28 40.13 -5.19
N GLU A 23 -22.47 39.61 -5.47
CA GLU A 23 -23.72 40.37 -5.38
C GLU A 23 -24.64 39.63 -4.40
N GLY A 24 -24.93 40.31 -3.30
CA GLY A 24 -25.87 39.86 -2.29
C GLY A 24 -27.32 40.07 -2.72
N GLU A 25 -28.18 39.20 -2.22
CA GLU A 25 -29.61 39.48 -2.11
C GLU A 25 -30.08 39.16 -0.69
N ASP A 26 -30.53 40.22 -0.02
CA ASP A 26 -31.37 40.20 1.16
C ASP A 26 -32.76 39.64 0.80
N GLY A 27 -33.25 38.70 1.61
CA GLY A 27 -34.59 38.16 1.48
C GLY A 27 -35.21 37.82 2.84
N GLN A 28 -35.86 38.82 3.46
CA GLN A 28 -36.77 38.67 4.59
C GLN A 28 -38.14 38.13 4.13
N GLY A 29 -38.72 37.22 4.92
CA GLY A 29 -40.16 36.88 4.94
C GLY A 29 -40.37 35.48 5.54
N LYS A 30 -40.75 35.32 6.82
CA LYS A 30 -42.07 35.41 7.48
C LYS A 30 -43.06 34.27 7.14
N ASP A 31 -43.81 33.92 8.20
CA ASP A 31 -45.01 33.05 8.31
C ASP A 31 -44.68 31.57 8.61
N GLU A 32 -44.87 31.01 9.81
CA GLU A 32 -46.00 30.97 10.76
C GLU A 32 -47.27 30.34 10.17
N VAL A 33 -47.44 29.01 10.34
CA VAL A 33 -48.77 28.38 10.46
C VAL A 33 -48.75 27.25 11.50
N ARG A 34 -49.67 27.40 12.45
CA ARG A 34 -50.06 26.50 13.54
C ARG A 34 -50.96 25.35 13.06
N SER A 35 -50.83 24.23 13.78
CA SER A 35 -51.88 23.39 14.39
C SER A 35 -53.18 23.05 13.65
N ALA A 36 -53.55 21.76 13.78
CA ALA A 36 -54.90 21.18 14.03
C ALA A 36 -55.10 19.93 13.14
N LEU A 37 -55.81 18.86 13.49
CA LEU A 37 -56.52 18.33 14.67
C LEU A 37 -57.15 17.00 14.17
N VAL A 38 -57.45 16.07 15.10
CA VAL A 38 -58.60 15.10 15.05
C VAL A 38 -58.48 13.93 14.04
N GLY A 39 -58.79 12.68 14.36
CA GLY A 39 -59.36 12.04 15.56
C GLY A 39 -59.78 10.58 15.25
N GLU A 40 -60.23 9.87 16.30
CA GLU A 40 -61.20 8.74 16.30
C GLU A 40 -60.80 7.42 15.58
N ASP A 41 -61.22 6.22 15.98
CA ASP A 41 -61.79 5.61 17.18
C ASP A 41 -61.74 4.08 16.94
N ALA A 42 -61.64 3.27 18.01
CA ALA A 42 -62.38 2.01 18.29
C ALA A 42 -62.50 0.88 17.20
N THR A 43 -62.51 -0.45 17.41
CA THR A 43 -62.68 -1.41 18.52
C THR A 43 -62.62 -2.85 17.91
N ASP A 44 -62.40 -3.86 18.76
CA ASP A 44 -62.86 -5.27 18.68
C ASP A 44 -62.18 -6.34 17.78
N ASP A 45 -61.32 -7.16 18.43
CA ASP A 45 -61.41 -8.62 18.73
C ASP A 45 -61.68 -9.69 17.61
N PRO A 46 -61.52 -11.01 17.88
CA PRO A 46 -60.32 -11.80 17.59
C PRO A 46 -60.59 -12.92 16.56
N ARG A 47 -59.52 -13.61 16.09
CA ARG A 47 -59.65 -14.98 15.55
C ARG A 47 -58.35 -15.76 15.62
N GLU A 48 -58.44 -16.90 16.31
CA GLU A 48 -57.58 -18.07 16.20
C GLU A 48 -57.41 -18.50 14.74
N GLU A 49 -56.22 -18.96 14.34
CA GLU A 49 -55.98 -20.36 13.94
C GLU A 49 -54.53 -20.62 13.46
N GLN A 50 -53.95 -21.68 14.04
CA GLN A 50 -53.15 -22.75 13.43
C GLN A 50 -51.67 -22.52 13.01
N HIS A 51 -50.81 -23.19 13.79
CA HIS A 51 -49.48 -23.73 13.49
C HIS A 51 -49.49 -24.68 12.26
N PRO A 52 -48.41 -24.76 11.46
CA PRO A 52 -47.31 -25.73 11.71
C PRO A 52 -45.94 -25.12 11.30
N ASP A 53 -44.73 -25.68 11.36
CA ASP A 53 -44.16 -26.98 11.71
C ASP A 53 -42.67 -26.70 12.04
N ASN A 54 -42.14 -27.22 13.14
CA ASN A 54 -40.79 -26.92 13.63
C ASN A 54 -39.76 -27.92 13.06
N GLY A 55 -38.96 -27.47 12.09
CA GLY A 55 -37.74 -28.17 11.64
C GLY A 55 -36.57 -27.94 12.61
N GLN A 56 -36.41 -28.83 13.58
CA GLN A 56 -35.40 -28.73 14.64
C GLN A 56 -33.99 -29.12 14.12
N LEU A 57 -33.18 -28.13 13.74
CA LEU A 57 -31.75 -28.32 13.44
C LEU A 57 -30.97 -28.41 14.76
N SER A 58 -30.56 -29.63 15.14
CA SER A 58 -29.77 -29.89 16.34
C SER A 58 -28.36 -29.28 16.20
N ARG A 59 -28.16 -28.09 16.75
CA ARG A 59 -26.83 -27.52 17.01
C ARG A 59 -26.31 -28.08 18.34
N THR A 60 -25.22 -28.82 18.29
CA THR A 60 -24.48 -29.27 19.47
C THR A 60 -23.94 -28.05 20.23
N LEU A 61 -24.55 -27.73 21.36
CA LEU A 61 -24.12 -26.64 22.25
C LEU A 61 -22.87 -27.07 23.02
N THR A 62 -21.74 -26.45 22.70
CA THR A 62 -20.53 -26.52 23.53
C THR A 62 -20.65 -25.51 24.66
N PHE A 63 -20.67 -25.99 25.90
CA PHE A 63 -20.70 -25.12 27.08
C PHE A 63 -19.31 -24.50 27.37
N PRO A 64 -19.26 -23.23 27.81
CA PRO A 64 -18.03 -22.54 28.18
C PRO A 64 -17.35 -23.21 29.38
N ARG A 65 -16.01 -23.28 29.36
CA ARG A 65 -15.19 -24.00 30.37
C ARG A 65 -14.85 -23.14 31.60
N SER A 66 -15.09 -21.83 31.53
CA SER A 66 -14.82 -20.88 32.61
C SER A 66 -15.91 -19.80 32.69
N ALA A 67 -15.99 -19.10 33.83
CA ALA A 67 -16.93 -17.99 34.00
C ALA A 67 -16.67 -16.83 33.02
N GLU A 68 -15.40 -16.56 32.69
CA GLU A 68 -15.01 -15.58 31.67
C GLU A 68 -15.47 -16.00 30.27
N ASP A 69 -15.32 -17.27 29.90
CA ASP A 69 -15.82 -17.79 28.63
C ASP A 69 -17.35 -17.71 28.54
N ALA A 70 -18.04 -17.87 29.67
CA ALA A 70 -19.50 -17.81 29.73
C ALA A 70 -20.04 -16.38 29.61
N GLU A 71 -19.30 -15.40 30.14
CA GLU A 71 -19.63 -13.98 29.97
C GLU A 71 -19.36 -13.53 28.54
N LYS A 72 -18.21 -13.92 27.98
CA LYS A 72 -17.88 -13.66 26.58
C LYS A 72 -18.92 -14.27 25.62
N TYR A 73 -19.31 -15.52 25.84
CA TYR A 73 -20.33 -16.20 25.04
C TYR A 73 -21.70 -15.53 25.15
N ARG A 74 -22.10 -15.09 26.34
CA ARG A 74 -23.35 -14.32 26.54
C ARG A 74 -23.32 -12.99 25.82
N TYR A 75 -22.19 -12.29 25.87
CA TYR A 75 -22.01 -11.03 25.17
C TYR A 75 -22.02 -11.21 23.64
N GLU A 76 -21.30 -12.22 23.12
CA GLU A 76 -21.29 -12.58 21.70
C GLU A 76 -22.70 -12.88 21.17
N ASN A 77 -23.43 -13.75 21.85
CA ASN A 77 -24.81 -14.07 21.48
C ASN A 77 -25.76 -12.88 21.66
N GLY A 78 -25.56 -12.06 22.69
CA GLY A 78 -26.35 -10.85 22.91
C GLY A 78 -26.26 -9.89 21.73
N ILE A 79 -25.08 -9.69 21.16
CA ILE A 79 -24.91 -8.84 19.96
C ILE A 79 -25.58 -9.47 18.73
N VAL A 80 -25.50 -10.79 18.56
CA VAL A 80 -26.21 -11.47 17.46
C VAL A 80 -27.72 -11.29 17.61
N SER A 81 -28.27 -11.47 18.81
CA SER A 81 -29.69 -11.23 19.08
C SER A 81 -30.08 -9.76 18.88
N LEU A 82 -29.20 -8.81 19.18
CA LEU A 82 -29.44 -7.39 18.87
C LEU A 82 -29.50 -7.13 17.37
N LEU A 83 -28.73 -7.86 16.55
CA LEU A 83 -28.82 -7.76 15.09
C LEU A 83 -30.14 -8.31 14.54
N ASP A 84 -30.56 -9.46 15.06
CA ASP A 84 -31.86 -10.04 14.71
C ASP A 84 -32.99 -9.08 15.12
N THR A 85 -32.90 -8.51 16.33
CA THR A 85 -33.85 -7.49 16.80
C THR A 85 -33.82 -6.24 15.91
N TYR A 86 -32.65 -5.78 15.49
CA TYR A 86 -32.51 -4.60 14.64
C TYR A 86 -33.23 -4.76 13.29
N ALA A 87 -33.30 -5.96 12.73
CA ALA A 87 -33.96 -6.23 11.45
C ALA A 87 -35.45 -5.87 11.47
N ASP A 88 -36.13 -6.25 12.55
CA ASP A 88 -37.59 -6.20 12.68
C ASP A 88 -38.10 -5.02 13.53
N SER A 89 -37.19 -4.20 14.05
CA SER A 89 -37.50 -3.12 14.97
C SER A 89 -37.92 -1.79 14.31
N ASP A 90 -38.65 -0.97 15.06
CA ASP A 90 -38.89 0.44 14.72
C ASP A 90 -37.60 1.29 14.81
N GLU A 91 -37.64 2.51 14.27
CA GLU A 91 -36.47 3.40 14.22
C GLU A 91 -35.96 3.83 15.60
N GLY A 92 -36.82 3.91 16.63
CA GLY A 92 -36.40 4.25 17.99
C GLY A 92 -35.55 3.16 18.62
N ILE A 93 -35.96 1.89 18.46
CA ILE A 93 -35.19 0.73 18.93
C ILE A 93 -33.91 0.58 18.12
N LYS A 94 -33.96 0.74 16.79
CA LYS A 94 -32.76 0.71 15.94
C LYS A 94 -31.73 1.73 16.41
N GLU A 95 -32.15 2.96 16.69
CA GLU A 95 -31.28 4.02 17.18
C GLU A 95 -30.68 3.69 18.56
N ALA A 96 -31.47 3.09 19.46
CA ALA A 96 -30.97 2.63 20.76
C ALA A 96 -29.91 1.51 20.61
N ILE A 97 -30.13 0.57 19.68
CA ILE A 97 -29.16 -0.48 19.35
C ILE A 97 -27.88 0.13 18.78
N ILE A 98 -27.98 1.10 17.86
CA ILE A 98 -26.80 1.78 17.31
C ILE A 98 -26.01 2.49 18.41
N ARG A 99 -26.67 3.23 19.32
CA ARG A 99 -26.00 3.88 20.46
C ARG A 99 -25.33 2.87 21.38
N PHE A 100 -26.02 1.78 21.70
CA PHE A 100 -25.45 0.70 22.51
C PHE A 100 -24.21 0.08 21.85
N LEU A 101 -24.30 -0.24 20.56
CA LEU A 101 -23.18 -0.78 19.80
C LEU A 101 -22.03 0.24 19.72
N ALA A 102 -22.32 1.51 19.47
CA ALA A 102 -21.35 2.61 19.41
C ALA A 102 -20.56 2.77 20.71
N ASP A 103 -21.26 2.76 21.86
CA ASP A 103 -20.63 2.83 23.19
C ASP A 103 -19.70 1.64 23.46
N ARG A 104 -19.99 0.49 22.85
CA ARG A 104 -19.25 -0.77 23.04
C ARG A 104 -18.27 -1.11 21.91
N ILE A 105 -18.20 -0.29 20.86
CA ILE A 105 -17.24 -0.50 19.76
C ILE A 105 -15.81 -0.36 20.25
N ARG A 106 -15.56 0.52 21.23
CA ARG A 106 -14.22 0.72 21.80
C ARG A 106 -13.90 -0.39 22.81
N PRO A 107 -12.92 -1.27 22.53
CA PRO A 107 -12.39 -2.13 23.58
C PRO A 107 -11.78 -1.25 24.68
N SER A 108 -12.22 -1.45 25.92
CA SER A 108 -11.65 -0.77 27.09
C SER A 108 -10.64 -1.69 27.76
N SER A 109 -9.77 -1.13 28.61
CA SER A 109 -8.86 -1.94 29.43
C SER A 109 -9.57 -2.94 30.35
N LYS A 110 -10.88 -2.76 30.60
CA LYS A 110 -11.73 -3.64 31.42
C LYS A 110 -12.57 -4.63 30.60
N GLU A 111 -12.83 -4.34 29.33
CA GLU A 111 -13.66 -5.16 28.45
C GLU A 111 -12.94 -5.47 27.15
N THR A 112 -12.56 -6.73 27.03
CA THR A 112 -11.68 -7.18 25.94
C THR A 112 -12.41 -7.48 24.63
N ALA A 113 -13.74 -7.59 24.65
CA ALA A 113 -14.55 -7.90 23.47
C ALA A 113 -15.16 -6.63 22.87
N SER A 114 -14.60 -6.17 21.75
CA SER A 114 -15.21 -5.11 20.95
C SER A 114 -16.48 -5.63 20.29
N SER A 115 -17.59 -4.91 20.39
CA SER A 115 -18.82 -5.24 19.66
C SER A 115 -18.58 -5.38 18.16
N LEU A 116 -17.62 -4.61 17.60
CA LEU A 116 -17.22 -4.67 16.20
C LEU A 116 -16.65 -6.03 15.78
N GLU A 117 -15.86 -6.68 16.65
CA GLU A 117 -15.30 -8.01 16.39
C GLU A 117 -16.39 -9.06 16.23
N ILE A 118 -17.40 -8.94 17.07
CA ILE A 118 -18.55 -9.82 17.11
C ILE A 118 -19.44 -9.55 15.90
N LEU A 119 -19.71 -8.28 15.56
CA LEU A 119 -20.42 -7.90 14.34
C LEU A 119 -19.74 -8.49 13.09
N CYS A 120 -18.41 -8.46 13.02
CA CYS A 120 -17.67 -9.07 11.91
C CYS A 120 -17.70 -10.60 11.92
N HIS A 121 -17.86 -11.25 13.08
CA HIS A 121 -18.03 -12.71 13.17
C HIS A 121 -19.46 -13.15 12.87
N ALA A 122 -20.44 -12.32 13.22
CA ALA A 122 -21.84 -12.51 12.93
C ALA A 122 -22.15 -12.35 11.45
N TRP A 123 -21.24 -11.78 10.65
CA TRP A 123 -21.45 -11.54 9.23
C TRP A 123 -21.58 -12.83 8.41
N THR A 124 -22.80 -13.10 7.97
CA THR A 124 -23.17 -14.20 7.07
C THR A 124 -23.85 -13.63 5.83
N TYR A 125 -24.04 -14.48 4.80
CA TYR A 125 -24.77 -14.06 3.60
C TYR A 125 -26.22 -13.66 3.91
N SER A 126 -26.86 -14.31 4.89
CA SER A 126 -28.26 -14.10 5.24
C SER A 126 -28.53 -12.79 5.99
N ASN A 127 -27.56 -12.25 6.74
CA ASN A 127 -27.73 -11.00 7.49
C ASN A 127 -26.90 -9.83 6.95
N ARG A 128 -26.29 -9.99 5.76
CA ARG A 128 -25.45 -8.99 5.09
C ARG A 128 -26.14 -7.62 5.01
N ALA A 129 -27.37 -7.57 4.49
CA ALA A 129 -28.08 -6.30 4.29
C ALA A 129 -28.39 -5.56 5.61
N ILE A 130 -28.61 -6.30 6.69
CA ILE A 130 -28.87 -5.74 8.03
C ILE A 130 -27.57 -5.19 8.61
N LEU A 131 -26.50 -5.99 8.56
CA LEU A 131 -25.18 -5.59 9.03
C LEU A 131 -24.60 -4.41 8.24
N GLU A 132 -24.83 -4.32 6.93
CA GLU A 132 -24.46 -3.15 6.12
C GLU A 132 -25.17 -1.88 6.61
N LYS A 133 -26.48 -1.94 6.93
CA LYS A 133 -27.22 -0.81 7.50
C LYS A 133 -26.73 -0.43 8.90
N VAL A 134 -26.44 -1.42 9.75
CA VAL A 134 -25.90 -1.21 11.10
C VAL A 134 -24.52 -0.56 11.01
N MET A 135 -23.64 -1.10 10.17
CA MET A 135 -22.30 -0.55 9.96
C MET A 135 -22.33 0.84 9.34
N ALA A 136 -23.20 1.10 8.37
CA ALA A 136 -23.35 2.43 7.76
C ALA A 136 -23.75 3.48 8.81
N ARG A 137 -24.59 3.13 9.79
CA ARG A 137 -24.95 4.03 10.90
C ARG A 137 -23.85 4.17 11.96
N LEU A 138 -23.06 3.12 12.20
CA LEU A 138 -21.95 3.13 13.16
C LEU A 138 -20.68 3.82 12.62
N LEU A 139 -20.50 3.88 11.30
CA LEU A 139 -19.32 4.43 10.61
C LEU A 139 -19.41 5.96 10.38
N PRO A 140 -18.30 6.63 10.01
CA PRO A 140 -18.02 8.04 10.35
C PRO A 140 -18.99 9.12 9.87
N ASP A 141 -19.80 8.86 8.85
CA ASP A 141 -20.73 9.88 8.33
C ASP A 141 -21.79 10.29 9.38
N SER A 142 -22.00 9.49 10.42
CA SER A 142 -22.92 9.78 11.52
C SER A 142 -22.33 10.61 12.66
N GLY A 143 -21.00 10.82 12.72
CA GLY A 143 -20.32 11.52 13.82
C GLY A 143 -20.38 10.81 15.19
N LEU A 144 -21.04 9.66 15.30
CA LEU A 144 -21.24 8.92 16.57
C LEU A 144 -19.98 8.21 17.06
N VAL A 145 -19.11 7.76 16.15
CA VAL A 145 -17.92 6.97 16.49
C VAL A 145 -16.68 7.53 15.78
N THR A 146 -15.82 8.20 16.55
CA THR A 146 -14.42 8.40 16.15
C THR A 146 -13.64 7.12 16.44
N TRP A 147 -13.35 6.35 15.39
CA TRP A 147 -12.58 5.10 15.51
C TRP A 147 -11.10 5.42 15.73
N ILE A 148 -10.69 5.44 16.99
CA ILE A 148 -9.28 5.45 17.40
C ILE A 148 -9.12 4.29 18.38
N PRO A 149 -8.41 3.21 18.02
CA PRO A 149 -8.20 2.08 18.93
C PRO A 149 -7.48 2.53 20.20
N ASP A 150 -7.89 2.02 21.37
CA ASP A 150 -7.11 2.19 22.60
C ASP A 150 -5.69 1.60 22.40
N ILE A 151 -4.66 2.39 22.71
CA ILE A 151 -3.23 1.99 22.67
C ILE A 151 -2.97 0.67 23.41
N ASN A 152 -3.74 0.36 24.46
CA ASN A 152 -3.63 -0.90 25.19
C ASN A 152 -4.38 -2.05 24.50
N ALA A 153 -5.49 -1.78 23.81
CA ALA A 153 -6.19 -2.76 22.98
C ALA A 153 -5.34 -3.17 21.76
N THR A 154 -4.54 -2.26 21.18
CA THR A 154 -3.61 -2.57 20.07
C THR A 154 -2.42 -3.46 20.45
N LYS A 155 -2.23 -3.81 21.74
CA LYS A 155 -1.24 -4.83 22.14
C LYS A 155 -1.72 -6.24 21.80
N LYS A 156 -3.03 -6.50 21.83
CA LYS A 156 -3.62 -7.65 21.13
C LYS A 156 -3.83 -7.22 19.68
N LYS A 157 -3.36 -8.03 18.73
CA LYS A 157 -3.50 -7.79 17.29
C LYS A 157 -4.94 -7.37 16.98
N ASN A 158 -5.14 -6.50 16.00
CA ASN A 158 -6.48 -6.15 15.53
C ASN A 158 -6.88 -7.15 14.43
N PRO A 159 -7.41 -8.36 14.74
CA PRO A 159 -7.75 -9.37 13.74
C PRO A 159 -8.79 -8.85 12.75
N LEU A 160 -9.53 -7.81 13.17
CA LEU A 160 -10.66 -7.26 12.45
C LEU A 160 -10.31 -6.64 11.12
N LEU A 161 -9.33 -5.71 11.06
CA LEU A 161 -8.97 -5.06 9.80
C LEU A 161 -8.43 -6.08 8.79
N LYS A 162 -7.61 -7.04 9.25
CA LYS A 162 -7.12 -8.13 8.41
C LYS A 162 -8.26 -9.04 7.94
N LYS A 163 -9.25 -9.32 8.80
CA LYS A 163 -10.43 -10.15 8.47
C LYS A 163 -11.38 -9.41 7.52
N ILE A 164 -11.58 -8.11 7.70
CA ILE A 164 -12.33 -7.22 6.79
C ILE A 164 -11.62 -7.14 5.44
N MET A 165 -10.31 -6.88 5.39
CA MET A 165 -9.54 -6.87 4.13
C MET A 165 -9.55 -8.22 3.41
N LYS A 166 -9.65 -9.33 4.15
CA LYS A 166 -9.73 -10.68 3.59
C LYS A 166 -11.14 -11.03 3.09
N LEU A 167 -12.18 -10.61 3.81
CA LEU A 167 -13.58 -10.91 3.50
C LEU A 167 -14.16 -9.95 2.46
N PHE A 168 -13.73 -8.68 2.49
CA PHE A 168 -14.26 -7.56 1.71
C PHE A 168 -13.11 -6.73 1.15
N PRO A 169 -12.27 -7.29 0.27
CA PRO A 169 -11.08 -6.60 -0.20
C PRO A 169 -11.41 -5.31 -0.96
N GLU A 170 -12.53 -5.23 -1.67
CA GLU A 170 -12.92 -4.03 -2.41
C GLU A 170 -13.54 -2.97 -1.49
N GLU A 171 -14.42 -3.35 -0.56
CA GLU A 171 -15.01 -2.42 0.41
C GLU A 171 -13.98 -1.92 1.44
N ALA A 172 -13.03 -2.77 1.84
CA ALA A 172 -11.92 -2.37 2.70
C ALA A 172 -10.97 -1.40 1.97
N ARG A 173 -10.77 -1.59 0.67
CA ARG A 173 -10.00 -0.66 -0.17
C ARG A 173 -10.70 0.67 -0.35
N GLU A 174 -12.01 0.65 -0.58
CA GLU A 174 -12.87 1.82 -0.62
C GLU A 174 -12.83 2.58 0.72
N TYR A 175 -12.90 1.84 1.83
CA TYR A 175 -12.76 2.40 3.17
C TYR A 175 -11.37 3.00 3.40
N LEU A 176 -10.30 2.33 2.99
CA LEU A 176 -8.93 2.87 3.06
C LEU A 176 -8.75 4.13 2.20
N ARG A 177 -9.40 4.22 1.03
CA ARG A 177 -9.44 5.48 0.23
C ARG A 177 -10.10 6.61 1.02
N ARG A 178 -11.21 6.32 1.72
CA ARG A 178 -11.94 7.31 2.52
C ARG A 178 -11.19 7.78 3.76
N ILE A 179 -10.37 6.92 4.37
CA ILE A 179 -9.63 7.22 5.61
C ILE A 179 -8.25 7.85 5.34
N ALA A 180 -8.08 8.57 4.23
CA ALA A 180 -6.86 9.31 3.96
C ALA A 180 -6.51 10.30 5.08
N TYR A 181 -7.51 10.88 5.73
CA TYR A 181 -7.35 11.92 6.73
C TYR A 181 -8.21 11.62 7.97
N VAL A 182 -7.62 10.97 8.98
CA VAL A 182 -8.25 10.87 10.32
C VAL A 182 -7.75 12.03 11.17
N PRO A 183 -8.53 13.10 11.35
CA PRO A 183 -8.09 14.25 12.14
C PRO A 183 -7.95 13.87 13.61
N ILE A 184 -6.91 14.38 14.25
CA ILE A 184 -6.71 14.23 15.69
C ILE A 184 -7.25 15.46 16.41
N SER A 185 -8.24 15.25 17.27
CA SER A 185 -8.92 16.31 18.00
C SER A 185 -8.18 16.75 19.28
N GLY A 186 -8.16 18.07 19.53
CA GLY A 186 -7.99 18.67 20.85
C GLY A 186 -6.73 18.23 21.62
N ALA A 187 -6.92 17.75 22.86
CA ALA A 187 -5.85 17.41 23.80
C ALA A 187 -4.82 16.40 23.28
N TRP A 188 -5.24 15.47 22.39
CA TRP A 188 -4.34 14.50 21.78
C TRP A 188 -3.37 15.14 20.80
N ARG A 189 -3.78 16.22 20.13
CA ARG A 189 -2.93 16.96 19.21
C ARG A 189 -1.72 17.53 19.92
N ASP A 190 -1.94 18.23 21.02
CA ASP A 190 -0.88 18.86 21.79
C ASP A 190 0.03 17.79 22.40
N TYR A 191 -0.55 16.71 22.94
CA TYR A 191 0.21 15.56 23.41
C TYR A 191 1.13 14.97 22.33
N ILE A 192 0.61 14.76 21.12
CA ILE A 192 1.40 14.20 20.02
C ILE A 192 2.50 15.17 19.58
N VAL A 193 2.21 16.46 19.47
CA VAL A 193 3.23 17.46 19.11
C VAL A 193 4.34 17.48 20.16
N GLU A 194 4.00 17.46 21.45
CA GLU A 194 4.98 17.51 22.54
C GLU A 194 5.82 16.23 22.67
N ASN A 195 5.25 15.07 22.30
CA ASN A 195 5.87 13.76 22.48
C ASN A 195 6.31 13.09 21.17
N SER A 196 6.35 13.82 20.05
CA SER A 196 6.78 13.28 18.76
C SER A 196 8.19 13.69 18.36
N ILE A 197 8.88 12.76 17.69
CA ILE A 197 10.11 13.02 16.95
C ILE A 197 9.72 13.41 15.54
N VAL A 198 10.24 14.56 15.09
CA VAL A 198 10.13 15.00 13.70
C VAL A 198 11.08 14.19 12.84
N ILE A 199 10.55 13.60 11.78
CA ILE A 199 11.37 12.83 10.85
C ILE A 199 11.77 13.72 9.70
N TYR A 200 13.04 14.09 9.73
CA TYR A 200 13.66 14.92 8.73
C TYR A 200 13.88 14.15 7.44
N SER A 201 13.75 14.85 6.32
CA SER A 201 14.26 14.28 5.08
C SER A 201 15.78 14.13 5.20
N PRO A 202 16.38 13.12 4.55
CA PRO A 202 17.81 12.86 4.67
C PRO A 202 18.71 14.05 4.33
N TRP A 203 18.25 14.93 3.44
CA TRP A 203 18.96 16.16 3.09
C TRP A 203 19.07 17.12 4.29
N HIS A 204 18.01 17.24 5.09
CA HIS A 204 18.03 18.03 6.31
C HIS A 204 18.95 17.40 7.37
N CYS A 205 19.01 16.07 7.46
CA CYS A 205 19.97 15.39 8.34
C CYS A 205 21.43 15.69 7.97
N ILE A 206 21.73 15.89 6.68
CA ILE A 206 23.08 16.23 6.21
C ILE A 206 23.41 17.70 6.48
N GLN A 207 22.47 18.61 6.28
CA GLN A 207 22.67 20.06 6.46
C GLN A 207 22.69 20.49 7.94
N SER A 208 21.88 19.86 8.79
CA SER A 208 21.70 20.24 10.20
C SER A 208 22.80 19.66 11.10
N ARG A 209 23.97 20.29 11.16
CA ARG A 209 25.01 19.96 12.15
C ARG A 209 24.95 20.75 13.46
N SER A 210 24.11 21.78 13.58
CA SER A 210 24.10 22.62 14.80
C SER A 210 22.73 22.84 15.44
N THR A 211 21.62 22.89 14.70
CA THR A 211 20.27 22.98 15.29
C THR A 211 19.20 22.41 14.33
N PRO A 212 18.30 21.54 14.80
CA PRO A 212 17.19 21.07 13.97
C PRO A 212 16.32 22.27 13.53
N PRO A 213 15.87 22.31 12.26
CA PRO A 213 15.00 23.38 11.79
C PRO A 213 13.68 23.36 12.57
N ARG A 214 13.15 24.56 12.84
CA ARG A 214 11.85 24.70 13.53
C ARG A 214 10.74 24.02 12.71
N LEU A 215 9.77 23.42 13.41
CA LEU A 215 8.72 22.59 12.82
C LEU A 215 7.84 23.36 11.81
N ASP A 216 7.60 24.65 12.04
CA ASP A 216 6.87 25.58 11.17
C ASP A 216 7.52 25.78 9.80
N LYS A 217 8.84 25.58 9.70
CA LYS A 217 9.59 25.73 8.44
C LYS A 217 9.60 24.45 7.60
N ILE A 218 9.23 23.32 8.17
CA ILE A 218 9.27 22.03 7.49
C ILE A 218 7.98 21.86 6.71
N LYS A 219 8.06 21.72 5.39
CA LYS A 219 6.90 21.43 4.56
C LYS A 219 6.49 19.96 4.76
N LYS A 220 5.31 19.74 5.37
CA LYS A 220 4.70 18.42 5.62
C LYS A 220 5.55 17.48 6.51
N PRO A 221 5.83 17.84 7.78
CA PRO A 221 6.53 16.96 8.70
C PRO A 221 5.76 15.66 8.91
N ALA A 222 6.49 14.54 8.86
CA ALA A 222 6.05 13.27 9.44
C ALA A 222 6.56 13.20 10.88
N LEU A 223 5.66 12.84 11.78
CA LEU A 223 5.84 12.82 13.22
C LEU A 223 5.72 11.36 13.71
N GLN A 224 6.64 10.98 14.58
CA GLN A 224 6.60 9.68 15.25
C GLN A 224 6.44 9.89 16.75
N LEU A 225 5.37 9.36 17.34
CA LEU A 225 5.19 9.40 18.79
C LEU A 225 6.26 8.53 19.47
N HIS A 226 6.98 9.13 20.42
CA HIS A 226 8.02 8.46 21.19
C HIS A 226 7.71 8.56 22.69
N VAL A 227 7.32 7.43 23.30
CA VAL A 227 6.77 7.38 24.67
C VAL A 227 7.82 7.63 25.76
N LYS A 228 9.12 7.51 25.44
CA LYS A 228 10.22 7.80 26.37
C LYS A 228 11.10 8.92 25.78
N MET A 229 11.02 10.14 26.28
CA MET A 229 11.80 11.26 25.76
C MET A 229 12.62 11.91 26.88
N ASP A 230 13.95 11.86 26.74
CA ASP A 230 14.93 12.67 27.50
C ASP A 230 15.35 13.93 26.70
N GLY A 231 14.53 14.37 25.73
CA GLY A 231 14.85 15.47 24.81
C GLY A 231 14.08 16.78 25.06
N PRO A 232 14.50 17.90 24.44
CA PRO A 232 13.81 19.18 24.55
C PRO A 232 12.39 19.09 23.97
N ARG A 233 11.38 19.39 24.79
CA ARG A 233 9.96 19.33 24.44
C ARG A 233 9.64 20.37 23.36
N LEU A 234 8.93 19.95 22.31
CA LEU A 234 8.27 20.85 21.37
C LEU A 234 7.16 21.61 22.13
N LYS A 235 7.01 22.91 21.92
CA LYS A 235 5.88 23.67 22.51
C LYS A 235 4.68 23.59 21.57
N ALA A 236 3.57 23.03 22.05
CA ALA A 236 2.34 22.83 21.26
C ALA A 236 1.86 24.10 20.52
N ASN A 237 2.01 25.28 21.16
CA ASN A 237 1.48 26.55 20.66
C ASN A 237 2.10 27.04 19.33
N THR A 238 3.21 26.48 18.87
CA THR A 238 3.88 26.92 17.63
C THR A 238 3.42 26.21 16.36
N PHE A 239 2.63 25.15 16.50
CA PHE A 239 2.17 24.36 15.37
C PHE A 239 0.67 24.58 15.18
N HIS A 240 0.23 25.05 14.00
CA HIS A 240 -1.18 25.35 13.72
C HIS A 240 -1.82 24.40 12.70
N GLN A 241 -1.03 23.61 11.96
CA GLN A 241 -1.59 22.71 10.95
C GLN A 241 -2.35 21.54 11.61
N PRO A 242 -3.40 21.01 10.97
CA PRO A 242 -4.08 19.82 11.44
C PRO A 242 -3.15 18.59 11.34
N ILE A 243 -3.35 17.65 12.26
CA ILE A 243 -2.57 16.41 12.36
C ILE A 243 -3.50 15.24 12.06
N TYR A 244 -3.00 14.34 11.22
CA TYR A 244 -3.68 13.14 10.77
C TYR A 244 -2.87 11.90 11.16
N VAL A 245 -3.54 10.76 11.38
CA VAL A 245 -2.88 9.48 11.70
C VAL A 245 -2.90 8.52 10.51
N ALA A 246 -1.81 7.78 10.31
CA ALA A 246 -1.72 6.67 9.37
C ALA A 246 -1.17 5.41 10.06
N ALA A 247 -1.86 4.29 9.91
CA ALA A 247 -1.46 3.00 10.49
C ALA A 247 -0.50 2.23 9.56
N PHE A 248 0.57 1.66 10.12
CA PHE A 248 1.54 0.88 9.32
C PHE A 248 1.01 -0.42 8.75
N ASP A 249 0.01 -1.00 9.41
CA ASP A 249 -0.61 -2.25 8.97
C ASP A 249 -1.27 -2.09 7.59
N ALA A 250 -1.52 -0.86 7.14
CA ALA A 250 -2.02 -0.58 5.80
C ALA A 250 -1.00 -0.87 4.68
N LEU A 251 0.31 -0.94 4.96
CA LEU A 251 1.35 -1.13 3.92
C LEU A 251 1.72 -2.59 3.63
N TRP A 252 1.61 -3.46 4.62
CA TRP A 252 2.32 -4.73 4.62
C TRP A 252 1.40 -5.93 4.81
N HIS A 253 1.54 -6.92 3.92
CA HIS A 253 1.07 -8.27 4.19
C HIS A 253 2.20 -9.09 4.82
N PHE A 254 1.95 -9.68 5.99
CA PHE A 254 2.84 -10.68 6.59
C PHE A 254 2.48 -12.07 6.05
N THR A 255 3.47 -12.83 5.59
CA THR A 255 3.22 -14.19 5.05
C THR A 255 2.81 -15.16 6.17
N ASP A 256 1.79 -16.01 5.90
CA ASP A 256 1.12 -16.87 6.90
C ASP A 256 2.07 -17.84 7.64
N LYS A 257 3.22 -18.20 7.05
CA LYS A 257 4.23 -19.07 7.69
C LYS A 257 4.87 -18.44 8.93
N ASP A 258 4.97 -17.12 8.98
CA ASP A 258 5.39 -16.40 10.18
C ASP A 258 4.24 -16.18 11.15
N GLU A 259 2.99 -16.31 10.73
CA GLU A 259 1.84 -16.14 11.62
C GLU A 259 1.66 -17.36 12.51
N SER A 260 1.87 -18.58 12.00
CA SER A 260 1.93 -19.80 12.82
C SER A 260 3.15 -19.79 13.75
N LYS A 261 4.30 -19.30 13.28
CA LYS A 261 5.52 -19.20 14.08
C LYS A 261 5.47 -18.09 15.12
N ARG A 262 4.91 -16.91 14.80
CA ARG A 262 4.61 -15.85 15.79
C ARG A 262 3.50 -16.28 16.74
N LYS A 263 2.52 -17.10 16.34
CA LYS A 263 1.55 -17.67 17.29
C LYS A 263 2.21 -18.69 18.23
N GLN A 264 3.22 -19.42 17.76
CA GLN A 264 4.06 -20.29 18.59
C GLN A 264 5.05 -19.52 19.49
N GLU A 265 5.56 -18.38 19.04
CA GLU A 265 6.55 -17.57 19.78
C GLU A 265 5.90 -16.47 20.66
N ALA A 266 4.65 -16.08 20.42
CA ALA A 266 3.95 -15.00 21.12
C ALA A 266 3.05 -15.45 22.30
N GLU A 267 3.10 -16.71 22.70
CA GLU A 267 2.60 -17.16 24.00
C GLU A 267 3.67 -18.05 24.67
N PRO A 268 4.18 -17.73 25.88
CA PRO A 268 4.11 -16.42 26.55
C PRO A 268 5.15 -16.14 27.67
N TRP A 269 5.43 -14.85 27.81
CA TRP A 269 5.97 -14.17 29.00
C TRP A 269 5.18 -14.40 30.30
N TRP A 270 3.94 -14.92 30.28
CA TRP A 270 3.27 -15.42 31.50
C TRP A 270 3.92 -16.68 32.09
N ARG A 271 4.74 -17.44 31.32
CA ARG A 271 5.60 -18.48 31.91
C ARG A 271 6.69 -17.88 32.81
N CYS A 272 7.14 -16.64 32.55
CA CYS A 272 8.02 -15.92 33.48
C CYS A 272 7.28 -15.40 34.71
N MET A 273 5.96 -15.20 34.62
CA MET A 273 5.10 -14.81 35.76
C MET A 273 4.68 -16.04 36.59
N GLN A 274 4.52 -17.22 35.98
CA GLN A 274 4.37 -18.50 36.69
C GLN A 274 5.68 -19.00 37.33
N TRP A 275 6.84 -18.60 36.80
CA TRP A 275 8.13 -18.88 37.44
C TRP A 275 8.37 -18.06 38.73
N SER A 276 7.57 -17.03 39.01
CA SER A 276 7.66 -16.24 40.25
C SER A 276 6.51 -16.47 41.24
N MET A 277 5.53 -17.34 40.93
CA MET A 277 4.43 -17.70 41.86
C MET A 277 4.33 -19.21 42.13
N GLY A 278 5.34 -19.99 41.74
CA GLY A 278 5.36 -21.46 41.90
C GLY A 278 6.60 -21.99 42.60
N ARG A 279 7.04 -21.35 43.70
CA ARG A 279 8.12 -21.90 44.54
C ARG A 279 7.94 -21.52 46.02
N GLN A 280 6.84 -21.99 46.61
CA GLN A 280 6.73 -22.22 48.05
C GLN A 280 5.74 -23.37 48.29
N GLU A 281 6.19 -24.61 48.02
CA GLU A 281 5.80 -25.82 48.74
C GLU A 281 6.66 -27.00 48.22
N SER A 282 6.99 -27.93 49.13
CA SER A 282 7.73 -29.19 48.95
C SER A 282 9.29 -29.15 48.94
N LEU A 283 9.85 -29.02 50.13
CA LEU A 283 10.96 -29.81 50.70
C LEU A 283 10.64 -29.85 52.22
N ALA A 284 10.52 -30.97 52.91
CA ALA A 284 11.30 -32.18 52.76
C ALA A 284 10.52 -33.42 53.22
N GLU A 285 10.72 -34.51 52.48
CA GLU A 285 11.22 -35.73 53.12
C GLU A 285 12.37 -36.23 52.24
N ALA A 286 13.54 -36.47 52.84
CA ALA A 286 14.78 -36.78 52.16
C ALA A 286 15.27 -38.19 52.55
N ILE A 287 15.55 -39.03 51.53
CA ILE A 287 16.81 -39.77 51.23
C ILE A 287 17.44 -40.64 52.37
N PRO A 288 18.16 -41.78 52.16
CA PRO A 288 18.27 -42.77 51.07
C PRO A 288 18.19 -44.28 51.50
N ILE A 289 18.01 -45.15 50.49
CA ILE A 289 18.65 -46.47 50.20
C ILE A 289 19.49 -47.17 51.31
N GLN A 290 19.09 -48.36 51.82
CA GLN A 290 19.44 -49.73 51.35
C GLN A 290 19.04 -50.87 52.34
N ASN A 291 18.54 -51.99 51.79
CA ASN A 291 18.60 -53.40 52.23
C ASN A 291 17.89 -53.96 53.51
N ALA A 292 16.92 -54.84 53.23
CA ALA A 292 16.75 -56.23 53.69
C ALA A 292 16.81 -56.64 55.20
N THR A 293 15.70 -57.29 55.58
CA THR A 293 15.53 -58.45 56.52
C THR A 293 15.43 -58.24 58.04
N THR A 294 14.44 -58.93 58.63
CA THR A 294 14.32 -59.46 60.02
C THR A 294 14.21 -58.44 61.18
N VAL A 295 13.56 -58.64 62.35
CA VAL A 295 12.62 -59.58 62.98
C VAL A 295 12.28 -58.98 64.37
N THR A 296 11.02 -59.13 64.82
CA THR A 296 10.44 -59.10 66.18
C THR A 296 10.87 -58.17 67.35
N MET A 297 9.81 -57.68 68.01
CA MET A 297 9.46 -57.74 69.46
C MET A 297 9.89 -56.67 70.48
N GLN A 298 8.84 -56.23 71.21
CA GLN A 298 8.71 -55.91 72.64
C GLN A 298 9.20 -54.57 73.21
N GLY A 299 8.34 -53.99 74.07
CA GLY A 299 8.79 -53.26 75.26
C GLY A 299 8.06 -51.96 75.61
N THR A 300 7.05 -52.06 76.48
CA THR A 300 6.48 -51.01 77.33
C THR A 300 7.49 -50.27 78.22
N THR A 301 7.30 -48.95 78.45
CA THR A 301 7.11 -48.33 79.80
C THR A 301 6.79 -46.82 79.75
N MET A 302 5.99 -46.37 80.72
CA MET A 302 5.67 -44.97 81.10
C MET A 302 6.89 -44.22 81.69
N VAL A 303 6.81 -42.88 81.81
CA VAL A 303 7.05 -42.08 83.05
C VAL A 303 6.94 -40.55 82.78
N THR A 304 5.96 -39.94 83.47
CA THR A 304 5.82 -38.61 84.15
C THR A 304 6.41 -37.27 83.64
N MET A 305 5.48 -36.28 83.54
CA MET A 305 5.35 -34.95 84.20
C MET A 305 6.38 -33.79 84.12
N GLN A 306 5.78 -32.58 84.16
CA GLN A 306 6.27 -31.22 84.54
C GLN A 306 7.02 -30.41 83.46
N ASP A 307 6.84 -29.11 83.26
CA ASP A 307 6.08 -28.05 83.94
C ASP A 307 5.90 -26.83 82.99
N ALA A 308 4.88 -25.99 83.27
CA ALA A 308 4.71 -24.52 83.10
C ALA A 308 5.37 -23.75 81.91
N THR A 309 4.80 -22.72 81.29
CA THR A 309 4.01 -21.60 81.81
C THR A 309 3.39 -20.80 80.64
N THR A 310 2.18 -20.28 80.82
CA THR A 310 1.49 -19.31 79.95
C THR A 310 1.81 -17.87 80.38
N VAL A 311 2.08 -16.96 79.42
CA VAL A 311 1.89 -15.50 79.57
C VAL A 311 1.36 -14.92 78.26
N THR A 312 0.28 -14.15 78.37
CA THR A 312 -0.48 -13.47 77.31
C THR A 312 -0.03 -12.03 77.08
N ILE A 313 -0.07 -11.63 75.79
CA ILE A 313 -0.58 -10.39 75.16
C ILE A 313 -0.39 -9.05 75.92
N GLN A 314 0.30 -8.07 75.31
CA GLN A 314 -0.28 -6.86 74.68
C GLN A 314 0.66 -5.62 74.72
N ASP A 315 0.64 -4.89 73.61
CA ASP A 315 0.99 -3.48 73.40
C ASP A 315 2.41 -3.00 73.00
N ALA A 316 2.39 -2.43 71.78
CA ALA A 316 2.80 -1.07 71.44
C ALA A 316 4.24 -0.81 70.93
N MET A 317 4.28 -0.62 69.60
CA MET A 317 4.83 0.55 68.90
C MET A 317 6.14 1.16 69.44
N ALA A 318 7.26 0.86 68.77
CA ALA A 318 8.24 1.86 68.34
C ALA A 318 9.30 1.24 67.42
N ALA A 319 9.63 1.98 66.35
CA ALA A 319 10.88 1.94 65.60
C ALA A 319 11.22 0.68 64.78
N THR A 320 11.02 0.77 63.46
CA THR A 320 11.97 0.16 62.51
C THR A 320 12.04 0.99 61.24
N THR A 321 13.07 1.82 61.16
CA THR A 321 13.62 2.37 59.91
C THR A 321 14.11 1.20 59.05
N GLY A 322 13.41 0.90 57.95
CA GLY A 322 13.86 -0.05 56.93
C GLY A 322 14.66 0.67 55.85
N PRO A 323 15.75 0.06 55.31
CA PRO A 323 16.55 0.64 54.25
C PRO A 323 15.77 0.67 52.91
N ASP A 324 15.94 1.74 52.15
CA ASP A 324 15.33 1.91 50.82
C ASP A 324 15.66 0.72 49.91
N PRO A 325 14.69 0.22 49.11
CA PRO A 325 14.94 -0.87 48.18
C PRO A 325 15.92 -0.41 47.08
N PRO A 326 16.86 -1.28 46.65
CA PRO A 326 17.85 -0.93 45.66
C PRO A 326 17.16 -0.57 44.33
N THR A 327 17.36 0.66 43.87
CA THR A 327 17.10 1.09 42.50
C THR A 327 17.86 0.16 41.55
N LEU A 328 17.17 -0.83 40.99
CA LEU A 328 17.60 -1.62 39.85
C LEU A 328 17.70 -0.70 38.62
N GLN A 329 18.83 0.00 38.50
CA GLN A 329 19.29 0.54 37.23
C GLN A 329 19.68 -0.64 36.33
N GLU A 330 18.70 -1.18 35.63
CA GLU A 330 18.92 -2.11 34.53
C GLU A 330 19.54 -1.33 33.37
N SER A 331 20.84 -1.07 33.47
CA SER A 331 21.65 -0.57 32.36
C SER A 331 21.86 -1.74 31.40
N THR A 332 20.83 -2.06 30.62
CA THR A 332 21.02 -2.86 29.40
C THR A 332 21.96 -2.08 28.51
N ILE A 333 23.24 -2.44 28.56
CA ILE A 333 24.25 -2.01 27.61
C ILE A 333 23.77 -2.54 26.26
N GLU A 334 23.08 -1.69 25.50
CA GLU A 334 22.77 -1.97 24.10
C GLU A 334 24.12 -2.12 23.39
N HIS A 335 24.48 -3.37 23.11
CA HIS A 335 25.64 -3.68 22.28
C HIS A 335 25.41 -3.06 20.90
N ARG A 336 25.93 -1.84 20.70
CA ARG A 336 25.98 -1.16 19.40
C ARG A 336 26.72 -2.07 18.43
N THR A 337 25.98 -2.74 17.56
CA THR A 337 26.57 -3.48 16.45
C THR A 337 27.24 -2.47 15.54
N THR A 338 28.50 -2.72 15.23
CA THR A 338 29.28 -1.81 14.39
C THR A 338 28.81 -1.93 12.94
N TRP A 339 28.74 -0.81 12.23
CA TRP A 339 28.13 -0.73 10.90
C TRP A 339 28.75 -1.72 9.89
N TRP A 340 30.04 -2.04 10.00
CA TRP A 340 30.71 -3.01 9.12
C TRP A 340 30.23 -4.45 9.35
N LYS A 341 29.91 -4.82 10.60
CA LYS A 341 29.30 -6.12 10.90
C LYS A 341 27.94 -6.21 10.22
N THR A 342 27.16 -5.13 10.29
CA THR A 342 25.87 -5.02 9.60
C THR A 342 26.02 -5.16 8.09
N ALA A 343 26.98 -4.45 7.48
CA ALA A 343 27.26 -4.53 6.05
C ALA A 343 27.71 -5.95 5.63
N TYR A 344 28.58 -6.59 6.41
CA TYR A 344 29.02 -7.96 6.18
C TYR A 344 27.85 -8.96 6.27
N HIS A 345 26.99 -8.82 7.28
CA HIS A 345 25.79 -9.64 7.40
C HIS A 345 24.86 -9.45 6.21
N MET A 346 24.62 -8.21 5.76
CA MET A 346 23.81 -7.93 4.57
C MET A 346 24.40 -8.56 3.31
N LEU A 347 25.73 -8.46 3.11
CA LEU A 347 26.42 -9.06 1.97
C LEU A 347 26.30 -10.58 2.00
N ARG A 348 26.60 -11.20 3.15
CA ARG A 348 26.47 -12.65 3.35
C ARG A 348 25.04 -13.13 3.08
N LEU A 349 24.05 -12.37 3.52
CA LEU A 349 22.65 -12.72 3.34
C LEU A 349 22.21 -12.62 1.87
N LYS A 350 22.72 -11.62 1.13
CA LYS A 350 22.50 -11.51 -0.32
C LYS A 350 23.11 -12.68 -1.10
N CYS A 351 24.23 -13.24 -0.63
CA CYS A 351 24.83 -14.42 -1.25
C CYS A 351 24.00 -15.70 -1.05
N HIS A 352 23.08 -15.75 -0.08
CA HIS A 352 22.16 -16.87 0.05
C HIS A 352 21.03 -16.77 -1.00
N LEU A 353 21.01 -17.72 -1.94
CA LEU A 353 19.98 -17.84 -2.98
C LEU A 353 18.55 -17.89 -2.41
N LYS A 354 18.38 -18.57 -1.27
CA LYS A 354 17.09 -18.72 -0.57
C LYS A 354 16.98 -17.71 0.58
N THR A 355 16.75 -16.43 0.26
CA THR A 355 16.28 -15.49 1.29
C THR A 355 14.77 -15.65 1.43
N HIS A 356 14.32 -15.99 2.63
CA HIS A 356 12.89 -15.89 2.94
C HIS A 356 12.46 -14.42 2.87
N THR A 357 11.34 -14.17 2.18
CA THR A 357 10.75 -12.84 2.14
C THR A 357 9.80 -12.74 3.33
N TYR A 358 10.14 -11.89 4.30
CA TYR A 358 9.39 -11.75 5.55
C TYR A 358 8.29 -10.70 5.44
N VAL A 359 8.56 -9.66 4.66
CA VAL A 359 7.65 -8.54 4.43
C VAL A 359 7.39 -8.44 2.94
N THR A 360 6.12 -8.51 2.57
CA THR A 360 5.66 -8.25 1.21
C THR A 360 4.73 -7.06 1.22
N CYS A 361 4.96 -6.13 0.31
CA CYS A 361 4.05 -5.01 0.10
C CYS A 361 2.70 -5.53 -0.44
N HIS A 362 1.59 -4.90 -0.06
CA HIS A 362 0.31 -5.15 -0.73
C HIS A 362 0.42 -4.81 -2.22
N ASP A 363 -0.32 -5.54 -3.07
CA ASP A 363 -0.41 -5.22 -4.49
C ASP A 363 -1.35 -4.02 -4.67
N PHE A 364 -0.78 -2.83 -4.48
CA PHE A 364 -1.50 -1.57 -4.63
C PHE A 364 -1.71 -1.28 -6.12
N LYS A 365 -2.98 -1.09 -6.52
CA LYS A 365 -3.28 -0.38 -7.78
C LYS A 365 -2.71 1.04 -7.69
N LEU A 366 -2.24 1.60 -8.81
CA LEU A 366 -1.60 2.93 -8.83
C LEU A 366 -2.50 4.01 -8.21
N GLU A 367 -3.82 3.92 -8.42
CA GLU A 367 -4.83 4.84 -7.87
C GLU A 367 -4.82 4.93 -6.34
N PHE A 368 -4.39 3.88 -5.62
CA PHE A 368 -4.32 3.92 -4.15
C PHE A 368 -3.12 4.72 -3.64
N LEU A 369 -2.11 4.95 -4.49
CA LEU A 369 -0.89 5.66 -4.10
C LEU A 369 -1.10 7.17 -4.05
N ASP A 370 -2.24 7.66 -4.53
CA ASP A 370 -2.70 9.04 -4.30
C ASP A 370 -3.17 9.27 -2.87
N ASN A 371 -3.39 8.20 -2.09
CA ASN A 371 -3.74 8.33 -0.70
C ASN A 371 -2.60 9.01 0.09
N PRO A 372 -2.84 10.20 0.69
CA PRO A 372 -1.82 10.98 1.39
C PRO A 372 -1.28 10.28 2.63
N ALA A 373 -2.09 9.46 3.31
CA ALA A 373 -1.63 8.64 4.44
C ALA A 373 -0.59 7.60 3.96
N LEU A 374 -0.85 6.94 2.83
CA LEU A 374 0.07 5.97 2.24
C LEU A 374 1.35 6.64 1.76
N ALA A 375 1.22 7.79 1.10
CA ALA A 375 2.37 8.59 0.66
C ALA A 375 3.22 9.07 1.84
N ALA A 376 2.61 9.51 2.95
CA ALA A 376 3.31 9.88 4.17
C ALA A 376 4.05 8.69 4.79
N LEU A 377 3.44 7.50 4.77
CA LEU A 377 4.01 6.27 5.31
C LEU A 377 5.20 5.78 4.48
N VAL A 378 5.11 5.86 3.15
CA VAL A 378 6.23 5.60 2.24
C VAL A 378 7.34 6.63 2.44
N ALA A 379 7.01 7.91 2.57
CA ALA A 379 7.98 8.98 2.81
C ALA A 379 8.72 8.78 4.15
N TYR A 380 7.98 8.44 5.21
CA TYR A 380 8.53 8.07 6.51
C TYR A 380 9.57 6.97 6.36
N LYS A 381 9.19 5.83 5.74
CA LYS A 381 10.04 4.64 5.65
C LYS A 381 11.24 4.85 4.74
N TRP A 382 11.04 5.64 3.69
CA TRP A 382 12.12 6.08 2.83
C TRP A 382 13.14 6.88 3.63
N ASN A 383 12.70 7.83 4.44
CA ASN A 383 13.61 8.68 5.21
C ASN A 383 14.35 7.91 6.32
N THR A 384 13.72 6.89 6.92
CA THR A 384 14.35 6.08 7.98
C THR A 384 15.33 5.03 7.45
N ILE A 385 14.90 4.17 6.52
CA ILE A 385 15.69 3.01 6.07
C ILE A 385 16.02 3.09 4.57
N GLY A 386 15.01 3.40 3.75
CA GLY A 386 15.13 3.31 2.28
C GLY A 386 16.26 4.16 1.70
N TYR A 387 16.40 5.40 2.18
CA TYR A 387 17.39 6.34 1.68
C TYR A 387 18.82 5.94 2.04
N ALA A 388 19.09 5.53 3.28
CA ALA A 388 20.43 5.12 3.68
C ALA A 388 20.89 3.90 2.86
N TYR A 389 19.98 2.93 2.65
CA TYR A 389 20.23 1.79 1.78
C TYR A 389 20.47 2.20 0.32
N TRP A 390 19.70 3.17 -0.20
CA TRP A 390 19.87 3.72 -1.54
C TRP A 390 21.21 4.44 -1.73
N VAL A 391 21.56 5.36 -0.83
CA VAL A 391 22.84 6.09 -0.88
C VAL A 391 24.01 5.13 -0.84
N PHE A 392 23.96 4.13 0.04
CA PHE A 392 25.00 3.11 0.12
C PHE A 392 25.16 2.40 -1.23
N ARG A 393 24.09 1.87 -1.82
CA ARG A 393 24.14 1.22 -3.15
C ARG A 393 24.68 2.17 -4.23
N PHE A 394 24.15 3.39 -4.28
CA PHE A 394 24.55 4.41 -5.25
C PHE A 394 26.04 4.74 -5.14
N PHE A 395 26.55 4.92 -3.92
CA PHE A 395 27.95 5.20 -3.66
C PHE A 395 28.87 4.11 -4.22
N PHE A 396 28.59 2.83 -3.95
CA PHE A 396 29.38 1.72 -4.51
C PHE A 396 29.32 1.67 -6.04
N GLN A 397 28.16 1.99 -6.62
CA GLN A 397 28.00 2.06 -8.08
C GLN A 397 28.85 3.19 -8.68
N CYS A 398 28.85 4.38 -8.06
CA CYS A 398 29.68 5.50 -8.47
C CYS A 398 31.17 5.18 -8.40
N VAL A 399 31.61 4.54 -7.31
CA VAL A 399 33.01 4.09 -7.15
C VAL A 399 33.40 3.13 -8.27
N PHE A 400 32.54 2.16 -8.59
CA PHE A 400 32.78 1.22 -9.68
C PHE A 400 32.87 1.90 -11.05
N TYR A 401 31.95 2.81 -11.38
CA TYR A 401 32.02 3.55 -12.65
C TYR A 401 33.23 4.47 -12.72
N ALA A 402 33.64 5.09 -11.62
CA ALA A 402 34.87 5.87 -11.55
C ALA A 402 36.09 4.99 -11.85
N LEU A 403 36.15 3.77 -11.30
CA LEU A 403 37.24 2.82 -11.61
C LEU A 403 37.27 2.45 -13.09
N VAL A 404 36.13 2.14 -13.70
CA VAL A 404 36.02 1.82 -15.14
C VAL A 404 36.44 3.02 -16.01
N PHE A 405 35.98 4.22 -15.67
CA PHE A 405 36.33 5.43 -16.39
C PHE A 405 37.83 5.74 -16.30
N VAL A 406 38.41 5.62 -15.11
CA VAL A 406 39.86 5.78 -14.88
C VAL A 406 40.64 4.75 -15.70
N ALA A 407 40.24 3.47 -15.69
CA ALA A 407 40.89 2.44 -16.49
C ALA A 407 40.84 2.75 -18.00
N ALA A 408 39.71 3.22 -18.51
CA ALA A 408 39.56 3.62 -19.91
C ALA A 408 40.47 4.80 -20.27
N LEU A 409 40.57 5.82 -19.40
CA LEU A 409 41.50 6.94 -19.61
C LEU A 409 42.96 6.47 -19.59
N PHE A 410 43.34 5.60 -18.66
CA PHE A 410 44.70 5.05 -18.62
C PHE A 410 45.02 4.26 -19.89
N GLN A 411 44.06 3.50 -20.43
CA GLN A 411 44.22 2.75 -21.67
C GLN A 411 44.44 3.66 -22.89
N VAL A 412 43.73 4.78 -22.98
CA VAL A 412 43.86 5.72 -24.11
C VAL A 412 45.11 6.58 -24.02
N TYR A 413 45.49 7.03 -22.81
CA TYR A 413 46.52 8.07 -22.65
C TYR A 413 47.91 7.58 -22.20
N ARG A 414 48.08 6.34 -21.74
CA ARG A 414 49.39 5.82 -21.27
C ARG A 414 49.71 4.43 -21.82
N GLU A 415 50.19 4.37 -23.05
CA GLU A 415 50.55 3.09 -23.72
C GLU A 415 51.70 2.32 -23.06
N HIS A 416 52.66 2.98 -22.37
CA HIS A 416 53.93 2.31 -22.02
C HIS A 416 54.34 2.21 -20.53
N VAL A 417 53.82 3.05 -19.61
CA VAL A 417 54.43 3.16 -18.26
C VAL A 417 53.61 2.51 -17.13
N ALA A 418 52.37 2.06 -17.37
CA ALA A 418 51.46 1.65 -16.27
C ALA A 418 50.89 0.22 -16.37
N ARG A 419 51.53 -0.70 -17.11
CA ARG A 419 50.96 -2.03 -17.37
C ARG A 419 50.61 -2.82 -16.10
N ARG A 420 51.51 -2.84 -15.10
CA ARG A 420 51.31 -3.56 -13.84
C ARG A 420 50.17 -3.01 -12.99
N HIS A 421 50.08 -1.69 -12.81
CA HIS A 421 48.98 -1.08 -12.04
C HIS A 421 47.63 -1.18 -12.75
N LEU A 422 47.65 -1.12 -14.09
CA LEU A 422 46.44 -1.28 -14.89
C LEU A 422 45.88 -2.71 -14.78
N GLU A 423 46.75 -3.73 -14.74
CA GLU A 423 46.35 -5.12 -14.47
C GLU A 423 45.63 -5.27 -13.13
N GLU A 424 46.15 -4.67 -12.05
CA GLU A 424 45.51 -4.69 -10.72
C GLU A 424 44.13 -4.01 -10.71
N VAL A 425 44.01 -2.86 -11.39
CA VAL A 425 42.74 -2.15 -11.56
C VAL A 425 41.75 -2.98 -12.36
N PHE A 426 42.17 -3.63 -13.45
CA PHE A 426 41.30 -4.50 -14.24
C PHE A 426 40.83 -5.72 -13.45
N VAL A 427 41.71 -6.38 -12.70
CA VAL A 427 41.33 -7.50 -11.81
C VAL A 427 40.28 -7.03 -10.80
N THR A 428 40.48 -5.85 -10.21
CA THR A 428 39.52 -5.26 -9.27
C THR A 428 38.17 -4.98 -9.94
N ILE A 429 38.17 -4.38 -11.13
CA ILE A 429 36.94 -4.10 -11.92
C ILE A 429 36.22 -5.41 -12.26
N ILE A 430 36.94 -6.45 -12.68
CA ILE A 430 36.35 -7.76 -13.02
C ILE A 430 35.71 -8.40 -11.79
N VAL A 431 36.41 -8.42 -10.64
CA VAL A 431 35.87 -9.00 -9.39
C VAL A 431 34.64 -8.23 -8.92
N VAL A 432 34.71 -6.90 -8.85
CA VAL A 432 33.58 -6.07 -8.42
C VAL A 432 32.42 -6.16 -9.41
N GLY A 433 32.71 -6.15 -10.71
CA GLY A 433 31.73 -6.31 -11.78
C GLY A 433 31.03 -7.67 -11.74
N ALA A 434 31.77 -8.75 -11.48
CA ALA A 434 31.19 -10.09 -11.31
C ALA A 434 30.28 -10.17 -10.08
N ILE A 435 30.66 -9.53 -8.96
CA ILE A 435 29.80 -9.43 -7.77
C ILE A 435 28.52 -8.66 -8.11
N PHE A 436 28.61 -7.51 -8.77
CA PHE A 436 27.41 -6.75 -9.16
C PHE A 436 26.53 -7.53 -10.11
N LEU A 437 27.10 -8.13 -11.17
CA LEU A 437 26.35 -8.95 -12.11
C LEU A 437 25.63 -10.09 -11.40
N TRP A 438 26.30 -10.79 -10.48
CA TRP A 438 25.69 -11.83 -9.66
C TRP A 438 24.53 -11.30 -8.82
N LEU A 439 24.71 -10.15 -8.15
CA LEU A 439 23.66 -9.51 -7.35
C LEU A 439 22.47 -9.05 -8.20
N GLU A 440 22.69 -8.60 -9.44
CA GLU A 440 21.61 -8.22 -10.36
C GLU A 440 20.90 -9.43 -10.95
N VAL A 441 21.64 -10.49 -11.30
CA VAL A 441 21.06 -11.77 -11.76
C VAL A 441 20.17 -12.37 -10.67
N LEU A 442 20.61 -12.37 -9.41
CA LEU A 442 19.79 -12.81 -8.28
C LEU A 442 18.52 -11.97 -8.09
N GLN A 443 18.60 -10.65 -8.31
CA GLN A 443 17.43 -9.76 -8.26
C GLN A 443 16.47 -10.03 -9.43
N ALA A 444 17.00 -10.20 -10.64
CA ALA A 444 16.25 -10.48 -11.85
C ALA A 444 15.51 -11.82 -11.77
N PHE A 445 16.15 -12.88 -11.26
CA PHE A 445 15.50 -14.20 -11.09
C PHE A 445 14.39 -14.19 -10.04
N LYS A 446 14.53 -13.41 -8.96
CA LYS A 446 13.53 -13.40 -7.89
C LYS A 446 12.23 -12.72 -8.32
N ASN A 447 12.30 -11.63 -9.09
CA ASN A 447 11.13 -10.93 -9.62
C ASN A 447 11.55 -10.05 -10.82
N PHE A 448 11.60 -10.63 -12.02
CA PHE A 448 12.01 -9.93 -13.24
C PHE A 448 11.15 -8.66 -13.50
N GLU A 449 9.84 -8.76 -13.32
CA GLU A 449 8.95 -7.61 -13.45
C GLU A 449 9.29 -6.49 -12.45
N ARG A 450 9.54 -6.83 -11.19
CA ARG A 450 9.90 -5.85 -10.15
C ARG A 450 11.29 -5.25 -10.38
N TYR A 451 12.23 -6.04 -10.91
CA TYR A 451 13.57 -5.57 -11.29
C TYR A 451 13.50 -4.43 -12.33
N THR A 452 12.68 -4.60 -13.38
CA THR A 452 12.48 -3.55 -14.39
C THR A 452 11.72 -2.32 -13.87
N ARG A 453 11.07 -2.40 -12.69
CA ARG A 453 10.37 -1.29 -12.04
C ARG A 453 11.30 -0.43 -11.17
N ILE A 454 12.31 -1.00 -10.51
CA ILE A 454 13.23 -0.19 -9.67
C ILE A 454 14.01 0.83 -10.52
N TYR A 455 14.38 0.46 -11.75
CA TYR A 455 14.95 1.39 -12.73
C TYR A 455 14.00 2.54 -13.13
N LYS A 456 12.67 2.37 -12.95
CA LYS A 456 11.69 3.45 -13.18
C LYS A 456 11.78 4.56 -12.13
N SER A 457 12.36 4.31 -10.96
CA SER A 457 12.29 5.25 -9.82
C SER A 457 13.26 6.44 -9.91
N VAL A 458 14.22 6.40 -10.84
CA VAL A 458 15.36 7.31 -10.75
C VAL A 458 15.08 8.73 -11.26
N CYS A 459 14.03 8.98 -12.06
CA CYS A 459 13.62 10.34 -12.41
C CYS A 459 12.29 10.38 -13.15
N LYS A 460 11.47 11.43 -12.91
CA LYS A 460 10.34 11.83 -13.77
C LYS A 460 10.73 11.76 -15.26
N TYR A 461 11.91 12.26 -15.59
CA TYR A 461 12.46 12.21 -16.95
C TYR A 461 12.71 10.80 -17.49
N VAL A 462 13.25 9.87 -16.69
CA VAL A 462 13.53 8.51 -17.15
C VAL A 462 12.22 7.76 -17.42
N PHE A 463 11.22 7.96 -16.56
CA PHE A 463 9.88 7.41 -16.77
C PHE A 463 9.27 7.95 -18.08
N ILE A 464 9.29 9.27 -18.27
CA ILE A 464 8.78 9.90 -19.49
C ILE A 464 9.53 9.42 -20.73
N ILE A 465 10.87 9.34 -20.70
CA ILE A 465 11.68 8.85 -21.83
C ILE A 465 11.29 7.41 -22.16
N ARG A 466 11.17 6.53 -21.15
CA ARG A 466 10.76 5.14 -21.37
C ARG A 466 9.36 5.04 -21.97
N GLN A 467 8.39 5.77 -21.41
CA GLN A 467 7.03 5.77 -21.91
C GLN A 467 6.99 6.29 -23.36
N SER A 468 7.75 7.35 -23.65
CA SER A 468 7.94 7.88 -25.00
C SER A 468 8.50 6.82 -25.94
N VAL A 469 9.58 6.12 -25.55
CA VAL A 469 10.16 5.04 -26.37
C VAL A 469 9.15 3.92 -26.64
N PHE A 470 8.32 3.56 -25.66
CA PHE A 470 7.32 2.51 -25.82
C PHE A 470 6.16 2.93 -26.74
N GLU A 471 5.67 4.16 -26.63
CA GLU A 471 4.61 4.70 -27.49
C GLU A 471 5.11 4.89 -28.94
N ILE A 472 6.38 5.30 -29.10
CA ILE A 472 6.99 5.59 -30.41
C ILE A 472 7.50 4.31 -31.10
N ARG A 473 7.47 3.13 -30.45
CA ARG A 473 7.99 1.88 -31.06
C ARG A 473 7.34 1.55 -32.41
N VAL A 474 6.03 1.77 -32.54
CA VAL A 474 5.29 1.52 -33.79
C VAL A 474 5.74 2.51 -34.87
N PHE A 475 5.96 3.76 -34.49
CA PHE A 475 6.54 4.76 -35.38
C PHE A 475 7.94 4.34 -35.87
N PHE A 476 8.81 3.84 -35.00
CA PHE A 476 10.14 3.37 -35.43
C PHE A 476 10.07 2.19 -36.41
N PHE A 477 9.09 1.29 -36.28
CA PHE A 477 8.88 0.21 -37.26
C PHE A 477 8.44 0.75 -38.63
N ILE A 478 7.47 1.67 -38.64
CA ILE A 478 6.99 2.31 -39.89
C ILE A 478 8.12 3.12 -40.53
N PHE A 479 8.85 3.88 -39.73
CA PHE A 479 9.98 4.70 -40.15
C PHE A 479 11.10 3.83 -40.74
N ALA A 480 11.48 2.73 -40.07
CA ALA A 480 12.47 1.79 -40.58
C ALA A 480 12.04 1.15 -41.91
N GLY A 481 10.76 0.75 -42.02
CA GLY A 481 10.19 0.23 -43.26
C GLY A 481 10.24 1.26 -44.40
N GLY A 482 9.86 2.51 -44.13
CA GLY A 482 9.99 3.61 -45.08
C GLY A 482 11.44 3.83 -45.51
N LEU A 483 12.37 3.90 -44.56
CA LEU A 483 13.80 4.10 -44.84
C LEU A 483 14.37 3.00 -45.75
N VAL A 484 13.99 1.74 -45.51
CA VAL A 484 14.38 0.61 -46.36
C VAL A 484 13.77 0.73 -47.77
N ALA A 485 12.48 1.09 -47.88
CA ALA A 485 11.82 1.25 -49.17
C ALA A 485 12.46 2.35 -50.02
N PHE A 486 12.73 3.53 -49.44
CA PHE A 486 13.43 4.61 -50.15
C PHE A 486 14.89 4.26 -50.46
N THR A 487 15.57 3.49 -49.60
CA THR A 487 16.92 2.99 -49.90
C THR A 487 16.91 2.12 -51.16
N ILE A 488 15.94 1.21 -51.27
CA ILE A 488 15.78 0.34 -52.46
C ILE A 488 15.45 1.20 -53.69
N ALA A 489 14.56 2.18 -53.56
CA ALA A 489 14.20 3.09 -54.64
C ALA A 489 15.41 3.90 -55.15
N PHE A 490 16.19 4.52 -54.26
CA PHE A 490 17.43 5.22 -54.63
C PHE A 490 18.44 4.27 -55.26
N LEU A 491 18.61 3.07 -54.71
CA LEU A 491 19.53 2.08 -55.26
C LEU A 491 19.13 1.67 -56.68
N HIS A 492 17.85 1.51 -56.96
CA HIS A 492 17.36 1.22 -58.31
C HIS A 492 17.53 2.42 -59.23
N LEU A 493 17.13 3.61 -58.80
CA LEU A 493 17.15 4.82 -59.63
C LEU A 493 18.58 5.20 -60.03
N LEU A 494 19.50 5.22 -59.07
CA LEU A 494 20.90 5.60 -59.29
C LEU A 494 21.71 4.55 -60.05
N ARG A 495 21.16 3.35 -60.26
CA ARG A 495 21.85 2.24 -60.95
C ARG A 495 21.14 1.73 -62.19
N ALA A 496 19.92 2.16 -62.45
CA ALA A 496 19.16 1.77 -63.63
C ALA A 496 19.76 2.31 -64.93
N CYS A 497 20.72 3.24 -64.88
CA CYS A 497 21.40 3.80 -66.06
C CYS A 497 22.83 3.25 -66.23
N PRO A 498 23.02 2.13 -66.93
CA PRO A 498 24.34 1.66 -67.35
C PRO A 498 24.76 2.42 -68.61
N MET A 499 24.98 3.73 -68.53
CA MET A 499 25.62 4.44 -69.65
C MET A 499 27.13 4.15 -69.60
N PRO A 500 27.73 3.54 -70.65
CA PRO A 500 29.16 3.31 -70.69
C PRO A 500 29.88 4.67 -70.67
N GLY A 501 30.53 4.99 -69.55
CA GLY A 501 31.20 6.28 -69.31
C GLY A 501 30.63 7.12 -68.16
N ALA A 502 29.57 6.68 -67.48
CA ALA A 502 29.05 7.38 -66.31
C ALA A 502 30.10 7.43 -65.18
N LEU A 503 30.35 8.64 -64.64
CA LEU A 503 31.18 8.83 -63.45
C LEU A 503 30.66 7.92 -62.34
N ALA A 504 31.57 7.23 -61.64
CA ALA A 504 31.21 6.40 -60.51
C ALA A 504 30.47 7.26 -59.46
N THR A 505 29.17 7.02 -59.31
CA THR A 505 28.33 7.66 -58.28
C THR A 505 28.97 7.42 -56.92
N LYS A 506 29.06 8.45 -56.08
CA LYS A 506 29.55 8.29 -54.70
C LYS A 506 28.60 7.47 -53.83
N PHE A 507 27.38 7.24 -54.31
CA PHE A 507 26.38 6.43 -53.64
C PHE A 507 26.85 4.96 -53.51
N SER A 508 26.79 4.43 -52.30
CA SER A 508 27.35 3.10 -52.01
C SER A 508 26.63 2.01 -52.79
N SER A 509 27.43 1.07 -53.30
CA SER A 509 26.95 -0.10 -54.02
C SER A 509 26.30 -1.15 -53.13
N HIS A 510 26.66 -1.16 -51.85
CA HIS A 510 26.19 -2.12 -50.87
C HIS A 510 24.94 -1.60 -50.19
N PHE A 511 23.94 -2.47 -49.99
CA PHE A 511 22.66 -2.10 -49.38
C PHE A 511 22.83 -1.35 -48.03
N LEU A 512 23.71 -1.82 -47.14
CA LEU A 512 23.94 -1.15 -45.84
C LEU A 512 24.58 0.23 -45.97
N GLY A 513 25.45 0.42 -46.97
CA GLY A 513 26.02 1.73 -47.28
C GLY A 513 25.00 2.68 -47.92
N ALA A 514 24.11 2.15 -48.76
CA ALA A 514 22.99 2.90 -49.32
C ALA A 514 21.96 3.27 -48.24
N LEU A 515 21.71 2.37 -47.28
CA LEU A 515 20.82 2.60 -46.15
C LEU A 515 21.35 3.70 -45.23
N SER A 516 22.66 3.66 -44.91
CA SER A 516 23.29 4.72 -44.10
C SER A 516 23.34 6.05 -44.86
N ALA A 517 23.65 6.04 -46.16
CA ALA A 517 23.57 7.23 -47.01
C ALA A 517 22.16 7.82 -47.02
N THR A 518 21.13 6.99 -47.20
CA THR A 518 19.72 7.43 -47.15
C THR A 518 19.37 8.02 -45.78
N TYR A 519 19.77 7.39 -44.69
CA TYR A 519 19.60 7.94 -43.33
C TYR A 519 20.30 9.30 -43.16
N PHE A 520 21.51 9.48 -43.69
CA PHE A 520 22.23 10.74 -43.60
C PHE A 520 21.61 11.85 -44.47
N ILE A 521 20.99 11.50 -45.61
CA ILE A 521 20.21 12.45 -46.41
C ILE A 521 19.04 13.01 -45.59
N MET A 522 18.36 12.19 -44.77
CA MET A 522 17.35 12.68 -43.80
C MET A 522 17.94 13.72 -42.84
N GLY A 523 19.17 13.51 -42.38
CA GLY A 523 19.90 14.42 -41.50
C GLY A 523 20.46 15.67 -42.20
N GLY A 524 20.15 15.87 -43.49
CA GLY A 524 20.61 17.01 -44.28
C GLY A 524 22.03 16.87 -44.84
N ARG A 525 22.63 15.67 -44.77
CA ARG A 525 23.95 15.42 -45.37
C ARG A 525 23.78 14.84 -46.77
N TYR A 526 23.98 15.69 -47.77
CA TYR A 526 23.80 15.35 -49.18
C TYR A 526 25.09 14.91 -49.90
N ASP A 527 26.22 14.80 -49.19
CA ASP A 527 27.50 14.32 -49.74
C ASP A 527 27.34 13.06 -50.62
N PRO A 528 26.55 12.03 -50.24
CA PRO A 528 26.41 10.80 -51.01
C PRO A 528 25.70 10.95 -52.36
N ILE A 529 24.95 12.04 -52.56
CA ILE A 529 24.13 12.30 -53.76
C ILE A 529 24.44 13.67 -54.40
N SER A 530 25.57 14.27 -54.02
CA SER A 530 25.96 15.62 -54.45
C SER A 530 26.11 15.74 -55.97
N THR A 531 26.64 14.71 -56.61
CA THR A 531 26.80 14.63 -58.07
C THR A 531 25.47 14.51 -58.80
N GLU A 532 24.51 13.83 -58.20
CA GLU A 532 23.19 13.55 -58.76
C GLU A 532 22.23 14.73 -58.57
N LEU A 533 22.45 15.54 -57.52
CA LEU A 533 21.74 16.80 -57.33
C LEU A 533 22.01 17.82 -58.45
N GLU A 534 23.20 17.77 -59.05
CA GLU A 534 23.56 18.60 -60.21
C GLU A 534 23.04 18.03 -61.54
N SER A 535 22.51 16.80 -61.54
CA SER A 535 21.97 16.18 -62.75
C SER A 535 20.57 16.70 -63.08
N GLU A 536 20.23 16.73 -64.38
CA GLU A 536 18.89 17.08 -64.87
C GLU A 536 17.89 15.90 -64.77
N ASP A 537 18.18 14.87 -63.98
CA ASP A 537 17.28 13.72 -63.81
C ASP A 537 16.07 14.09 -62.93
N TRP A 538 14.97 14.46 -63.59
CA TRP A 538 13.72 14.82 -62.93
C TRP A 538 13.14 13.69 -62.06
N ALA A 539 13.37 12.42 -62.41
CA ALA A 539 12.86 11.30 -61.63
C ALA A 539 13.56 11.22 -60.27
N PHE A 540 14.88 11.49 -60.25
CA PHE A 540 15.65 11.63 -59.03
C PHE A 540 15.16 12.78 -58.16
N HIS A 541 14.95 13.96 -58.74
CA HIS A 541 14.44 15.13 -58.01
C HIS A 541 13.03 14.92 -57.43
N VAL A 542 12.14 14.27 -58.19
CA VAL A 542 10.79 13.91 -57.70
C VAL A 542 10.90 12.90 -56.56
N MET A 543 11.75 11.86 -56.69
CA MET A 543 11.94 10.88 -55.64
C MET A 543 12.51 11.51 -54.36
N LEU A 544 13.51 12.38 -54.50
CA LEU A 544 14.09 13.12 -53.39
C LEU A 544 13.06 14.05 -52.71
N SER A 545 12.21 14.71 -53.49
CA SER A 545 11.13 15.57 -52.98
C SER A 545 10.09 14.77 -52.18
N VAL A 546 9.66 13.61 -52.69
CA VAL A 546 8.74 12.69 -51.99
C VAL A 546 9.39 12.15 -50.70
N TYR A 547 10.66 11.79 -50.75
CA TYR A 547 11.42 11.35 -49.58
C TYR A 547 11.49 12.44 -48.50
N PHE A 548 11.80 13.68 -48.88
CA PHE A 548 11.86 14.81 -47.95
C PHE A 548 10.49 15.10 -47.33
N PHE A 549 9.44 15.13 -48.16
CA PHE A 549 8.06 15.32 -47.68
C PHE A 549 7.68 14.22 -46.68
N PHE A 550 7.92 12.96 -47.02
CA PHE A 550 7.60 11.84 -46.13
C PHE A 550 8.40 11.87 -44.82
N THR A 551 9.71 12.05 -44.87
CA THR A 551 10.57 11.95 -43.68
C THR A 551 10.55 13.20 -42.81
N VAL A 552 10.72 14.38 -43.40
CA VAL A 552 10.85 15.63 -42.65
C VAL A 552 9.50 16.24 -42.33
N ILE A 553 8.53 16.21 -43.26
CA ILE A 553 7.23 16.86 -43.04
C ILE A 553 6.29 15.90 -42.33
N VAL A 554 6.11 14.68 -42.83
CA VAL A 554 5.13 13.75 -42.24
C VAL A 554 5.69 13.07 -40.99
N MET A 555 6.81 12.35 -41.11
CA MET A 555 7.30 11.51 -40.02
C MET A 555 7.78 12.30 -38.81
N LEU A 556 8.51 13.41 -38.99
CA LEU A 556 8.97 14.21 -37.87
C LEU A 556 7.82 14.87 -37.10
N ASN A 557 6.79 15.39 -37.80
CA ASN A 557 5.62 15.98 -37.14
C ASN A 557 4.80 14.93 -36.37
N VAL A 558 4.62 13.75 -36.95
CA VAL A 558 3.98 12.62 -36.25
C VAL A 558 4.79 12.21 -35.02
N LEU A 559 6.12 12.15 -35.12
CA LEU A 559 7.01 11.85 -33.99
C LEU A 559 6.85 12.88 -32.87
N ILE A 560 6.86 14.17 -33.18
CA ILE A 560 6.67 15.25 -32.20
C ILE A 560 5.29 15.13 -31.52
N ALA A 561 4.23 14.88 -32.29
CA ALA A 561 2.89 14.69 -31.74
C ALA A 561 2.81 13.47 -30.81
N LEU A 562 3.45 12.36 -31.16
CA LEU A 562 3.53 11.16 -30.32
C LEU A 562 4.35 11.39 -29.06
N ILE A 563 5.47 12.13 -29.15
CA ILE A 563 6.27 12.53 -28.00
C ILE A 563 5.42 13.39 -27.06
N ASN A 564 4.76 14.44 -27.56
CA ASN A 564 3.93 15.32 -26.73
C ASN A 564 2.79 14.55 -26.03
N LYS A 565 2.15 13.61 -26.74
CA LYS A 565 1.14 12.72 -26.16
C LYS A 565 1.72 11.82 -25.06
N ALA A 566 2.92 11.27 -25.27
CA ALA A 566 3.60 10.43 -24.28
C ALA A 566 4.05 11.24 -23.05
N PHE A 567 4.51 12.48 -23.23
CA PHE A 567 4.84 13.41 -22.15
C PHE A 567 3.60 13.76 -21.31
N ALA A 568 2.47 14.08 -21.95
CA ALA A 568 1.23 14.39 -21.25
C ALA A 568 0.76 13.22 -20.36
N ARG A 569 0.70 12.00 -20.93
CA ARG A 569 0.38 10.79 -20.14
C ARG A 569 1.39 10.52 -19.03
N GLY A 570 2.67 10.79 -19.31
CA GLY A 570 3.74 10.56 -18.35
C GLY A 570 3.68 11.49 -17.14
N ASP A 571 3.05 12.67 -17.26
CA ASP A 571 3.02 13.67 -16.19
C ASP A 571 1.98 13.36 -15.10
N ASP A 572 0.90 12.67 -15.44
CA ASP A 572 -0.15 12.33 -14.47
C ASP A 572 0.24 11.15 -13.58
N ASP A 573 0.92 10.14 -14.14
CA ASP A 573 1.17 8.87 -13.46
C ASP A 573 2.53 8.77 -12.77
N TRP A 574 3.52 9.61 -13.11
CA TRP A 574 4.89 9.42 -12.61
C TRP A 574 4.99 9.50 -11.09
N ARG A 575 4.15 10.31 -10.43
CA ARG A 575 4.18 10.45 -8.97
C ARG A 575 3.76 9.14 -8.30
N LYS A 576 2.71 8.50 -8.80
CA LYS A 576 2.19 7.22 -8.31
C LYS A 576 3.22 6.12 -8.53
N ASP A 577 3.76 6.03 -9.74
CA ASP A 577 4.78 5.04 -10.11
C ASP A 577 6.08 5.25 -9.29
N TRP A 578 6.42 6.50 -8.95
CA TRP A 578 7.56 6.84 -8.10
C TRP A 578 7.34 6.39 -6.65
N ILE A 579 6.16 6.64 -6.07
CA ILE A 579 5.81 6.17 -4.72
C ILE A 579 5.85 4.63 -4.68
N LEU A 580 5.27 3.95 -5.68
CA LEU A 580 5.30 2.49 -5.79
C LEU A 580 6.73 1.95 -5.83
N SER A 581 7.58 2.61 -6.62
CA SER A 581 8.97 2.21 -6.77
C SER A 581 9.76 2.41 -5.48
N ARG A 582 9.53 3.50 -4.74
CA ARG A 582 10.09 3.71 -3.40
C ARG A 582 9.63 2.65 -2.41
N LEU A 583 8.35 2.30 -2.47
CA LEU A 583 7.75 1.30 -1.60
C LEU A 583 8.38 -0.08 -1.79
N HIS A 584 8.61 -0.52 -3.03
CA HIS A 584 9.36 -1.75 -3.30
C HIS A 584 10.83 -1.67 -2.87
N TYR A 585 11.45 -0.49 -2.96
CA TYR A 585 12.82 -0.31 -2.49
C TYR A 585 12.91 -0.41 -0.96
N ILE A 586 11.92 0.16 -0.25
CA ILE A 586 11.75 0.00 1.20
C ILE A 586 11.53 -1.46 1.55
N GLU A 587 10.64 -2.17 0.85
CA GLU A 587 10.39 -3.59 1.05
C GLU A 587 11.69 -4.42 0.94
N LEU A 588 12.53 -4.12 -0.05
CA LEU A 588 13.83 -4.77 -0.21
C LEU A 588 14.78 -4.44 0.95
N ALA A 589 14.85 -3.18 1.34
CA ALA A 589 15.69 -2.73 2.45
C ALA A 589 15.24 -3.35 3.79
N GLU A 590 13.94 -3.43 4.03
CA GLU A 590 13.35 -4.05 5.21
C GLU A 590 13.66 -5.54 5.27
N ASN A 591 13.46 -6.28 4.18
CA ASN A 591 13.77 -7.71 4.13
C ASN A 591 15.26 -8.00 4.37
N LEU A 592 16.16 -7.14 3.87
CA LEU A 592 17.59 -7.24 4.15
C LEU A 592 17.90 -6.95 5.62
N SER A 593 17.22 -5.95 6.19
CA SER A 593 17.42 -5.55 7.58
C SER A 593 16.82 -6.52 8.59
N TYR A 594 15.83 -7.33 8.18
CA TYR A 594 15.06 -8.22 9.04
C TYR A 594 15.94 -9.20 9.82
N HIS A 595 17.05 -9.61 9.23
CA HIS A 595 17.96 -10.59 9.82
C HIS A 595 18.97 -10.00 10.81
N ILE A 596 19.03 -8.67 10.95
CA ILE A 596 19.96 -8.03 11.88
C ILE A 596 19.36 -8.13 13.29
N PRO A 597 20.03 -8.79 14.25
CA PRO A 597 19.55 -8.91 15.62
C PRO A 597 19.35 -7.53 16.25
N GLY A 598 18.21 -7.29 16.88
CA GLY A 598 17.89 -6.02 17.54
C GLY A 598 17.36 -4.92 16.62
N PHE A 599 17.49 -5.03 15.29
CA PHE A 599 17.03 -4.00 14.34
C PHE A 599 15.52 -3.73 14.43
N ARG A 600 14.71 -4.74 14.75
CA ARG A 600 13.26 -4.54 14.98
C ARG A 600 12.91 -4.02 16.37
N LYS A 601 13.82 -4.16 17.35
CA LYS A 601 13.57 -3.70 18.72
C LYS A 601 13.71 -2.18 18.80
N THR A 602 14.49 -1.56 17.91
CA THR A 602 14.53 -0.11 17.74
C THR A 602 13.19 0.41 17.22
N HIS A 603 12.37 0.93 18.15
CA HIS A 603 11.02 1.44 17.91
C HIS A 603 10.95 2.51 16.81
N ASN A 604 12.07 3.23 16.60
CA ASN A 604 12.21 4.28 15.60
C ASN A 604 12.12 3.80 14.14
N TRP A 605 12.18 2.50 13.87
CA TRP A 605 12.18 1.97 12.51
C TRP A 605 10.88 1.28 12.11
N PHE A 606 10.06 0.89 13.09
CA PHE A 606 8.79 0.20 12.90
C PHE A 606 7.75 0.73 13.90
N PRO A 607 7.30 1.99 13.76
CA PRO A 607 6.18 2.47 14.56
C PRO A 607 4.92 1.65 14.24
N LYS A 608 3.94 1.69 15.15
CA LYS A 608 2.59 1.20 14.83
C LYS A 608 1.81 2.21 13.98
N GLU A 609 2.02 3.49 14.26
CA GLU A 609 1.34 4.63 13.66
C GLU A 609 2.33 5.75 13.36
N ILE A 610 2.07 6.50 12.30
CA ILE A 610 2.69 7.81 12.09
C ILE A 610 1.63 8.89 12.17
N TYR A 611 2.09 10.08 12.51
CA TYR A 611 1.29 11.29 12.43
C TYR A 611 1.84 12.15 11.31
N PHE A 612 0.98 12.75 10.51
CA PHE A 612 1.40 13.61 9.41
C PHE A 612 0.47 14.81 9.29
N THR A 613 0.89 15.80 8.52
CA THR A 613 0.24 17.10 8.45
C THR A 613 -0.11 17.39 7.01
N ALA A 614 -1.27 18.02 6.81
CA ALA A 614 -1.75 18.43 5.50
C ALA A 614 -2.42 19.80 5.62
N ALA A 615 -2.40 20.56 4.52
CA ALA A 615 -3.11 21.83 4.48
C ALA A 615 -4.61 21.58 4.23
N ASP A 616 -5.47 22.42 4.80
CA ASP A 616 -6.94 22.29 4.64
C ASP A 616 -7.36 22.26 3.16
N LYS A 617 -6.66 23.01 2.30
CA LYS A 617 -6.88 23.00 0.84
C LYS A 617 -6.63 21.60 0.25
N GLU A 618 -5.54 20.94 0.63
CA GLU A 618 -5.21 19.60 0.13
C GLU A 618 -6.22 18.56 0.59
N VAL A 619 -6.71 18.69 1.83
CA VAL A 619 -7.72 17.80 2.40
C VAL A 619 -9.04 17.98 1.65
N LYS A 620 -9.48 19.22 1.42
CA LYS A 620 -10.69 19.53 0.66
C LYS A 620 -10.60 19.05 -0.79
N GLU A 621 -9.46 19.28 -1.44
CA GLU A 621 -9.21 18.86 -2.82
C GLU A 621 -9.23 17.33 -2.95
N TYR A 622 -8.55 16.62 -2.04
CA TYR A 622 -8.58 15.17 -1.99
C TYR A 622 -9.98 14.63 -1.74
N SER A 623 -10.72 15.21 -0.78
CA SER A 623 -12.10 14.79 -0.49
C SER A 623 -13.02 15.02 -1.69
N LYS A 624 -12.83 16.12 -2.43
CA LYS A 624 -13.57 16.40 -3.66
C LYS A 624 -13.25 15.37 -4.75
N GLU A 625 -11.97 15.12 -5.02
CA GLU A 625 -11.53 14.15 -6.03
C GLU A 625 -11.97 12.71 -5.69
N ALA A 626 -11.89 12.33 -4.41
CA ALA A 626 -12.35 11.04 -3.92
C ALA A 626 -13.87 10.89 -4.10
N LEU A 627 -14.65 11.94 -3.84
CA LEU A 627 -16.09 11.95 -4.05
C LEU A 627 -16.43 11.89 -5.54
N GLU A 628 -15.76 12.66 -6.39
CA GLU A 628 -15.96 12.63 -7.85
C GLU A 628 -15.65 11.26 -8.44
N THR A 629 -14.57 10.62 -7.98
CA THR A 629 -14.21 9.25 -8.38
C THR A 629 -15.30 8.26 -7.97
N GLN A 630 -15.85 8.37 -6.75
CA GLN A 630 -16.97 7.53 -6.30
C GLN A 630 -18.22 7.73 -7.15
N VAL A 631 -18.57 8.98 -7.47
CA VAL A 631 -19.70 9.30 -8.34
C VAL A 631 -19.50 8.69 -9.72
N GLN A 632 -18.29 8.74 -10.26
CA GLN A 632 -17.97 8.17 -11.57
C GLN A 632 -18.00 6.64 -11.57
N ASP A 633 -17.51 5.98 -10.52
CA ASP A 633 -17.59 4.54 -10.34
C ASP A 633 -19.06 4.08 -10.21
N LEU A 634 -19.86 4.77 -9.40
CA LEU A 634 -21.30 4.53 -9.28
C LEU A 634 -22.01 4.70 -10.63
N LYS A 635 -21.70 5.76 -11.39
CA LYS A 635 -22.25 5.98 -12.73
C LYS A 635 -21.87 4.86 -13.69
N THR A 636 -20.64 4.37 -13.61
CA THR A 636 -20.17 3.24 -14.43
C THR A 636 -20.92 1.96 -14.06
N GLN A 637 -21.07 1.65 -12.77
CA GLN A 637 -21.85 0.50 -12.31
C GLN A 637 -23.31 0.59 -12.73
N LEU A 638 -23.93 1.76 -12.62
CA LEU A 638 -25.30 1.99 -13.06
C LEU A 638 -25.45 1.78 -14.58
N SER A 639 -24.49 2.25 -15.38
CA SER A 639 -24.50 2.04 -16.83
C SER A 639 -24.36 0.56 -17.22
N LEU A 640 -23.58 -0.21 -16.44
CA LEU A 640 -23.45 -1.65 -16.63
C LEU A 640 -24.75 -2.39 -16.25
N GLN A 641 -25.39 -2.02 -15.15
CA GLN A 641 -26.69 -2.57 -14.76
C GLN A 641 -27.78 -2.23 -15.77
N GLN A 642 -27.80 -1.00 -16.29
CA GLN A 642 -28.75 -0.60 -17.33
C GLN A 642 -28.56 -1.45 -18.60
N LYS A 643 -27.32 -1.67 -19.02
CA LYS A 643 -27.00 -2.52 -20.17
C LYS A 643 -27.42 -3.98 -19.94
N ASP A 644 -27.27 -4.49 -18.72
CA ASP A 644 -27.72 -5.85 -18.38
C ASP A 644 -29.24 -5.98 -18.45
N VAL A 645 -29.98 -4.99 -17.93
CA VAL A 645 -31.44 -4.92 -18.03
C VAL A 645 -31.90 -4.82 -19.50
N GLU A 646 -31.23 -4.01 -20.32
CA GLU A 646 -31.51 -3.90 -21.76
C GLU A 646 -31.27 -5.24 -22.49
N ASN A 647 -30.19 -5.96 -22.14
CA ASN A 647 -29.91 -7.29 -22.69
C ASN A 647 -30.97 -8.32 -22.25
N GLN A 648 -31.36 -8.33 -20.98
CA GLN A 648 -32.42 -9.21 -20.47
C GLN A 648 -33.76 -8.93 -21.15
N LEU A 649 -34.09 -7.66 -21.37
CA LEU A 649 -35.28 -7.26 -22.11
C LEU A 649 -35.21 -7.71 -23.58
N GLY A 650 -34.02 -7.65 -24.20
CA GLY A 650 -33.76 -8.19 -25.53
C GLY A 650 -34.03 -9.70 -25.61
N GLN A 651 -33.48 -10.48 -24.67
CA GLN A 651 -33.71 -11.92 -24.59
C GLN A 651 -35.18 -12.28 -24.35
N LEU A 652 -35.88 -11.54 -23.48
CA LEU A 652 -37.30 -11.75 -23.22
C LEU A 652 -38.14 -11.48 -24.48
N LYS A 653 -37.80 -10.46 -25.25
CA LYS A 653 -38.45 -10.17 -26.54
C LYS A 653 -38.25 -11.30 -27.56
N GLU A 654 -37.04 -11.85 -27.66
CA GLU A 654 -36.76 -13.01 -28.53
C GLU A 654 -37.57 -14.24 -28.11
N LEU A 655 -37.64 -14.53 -26.80
CA LEU A 655 -38.44 -15.65 -26.29
C LEU A 655 -39.95 -15.48 -26.57
N LEU A 656 -40.49 -14.27 -26.38
CA LEU A 656 -41.89 -13.98 -26.71
C LEU A 656 -42.16 -14.13 -28.20
N LEU A 657 -41.23 -13.72 -29.06
CA LEU A 657 -41.38 -13.85 -30.51
C LEU A 657 -41.39 -15.32 -30.92
N HIS A 658 -40.52 -16.15 -30.34
CA HIS A 658 -40.50 -17.60 -30.56
C HIS A 658 -41.79 -18.30 -30.09
N LEU A 659 -42.37 -17.87 -28.95
CA LEU A 659 -43.66 -18.40 -28.46
C LEU A 659 -44.83 -18.03 -29.38
N VAL A 660 -44.86 -16.79 -29.89
CA VAL A 660 -45.88 -16.35 -30.86
C VAL A 660 -45.77 -17.11 -32.18
N GLU A 661 -44.54 -17.34 -32.67
CA GLU A 661 -44.31 -18.14 -33.88
C GLU A 661 -44.72 -19.60 -33.70
N SER A 662 -44.40 -20.20 -32.54
CA SER A 662 -44.78 -21.57 -32.20
C SER A 662 -46.31 -21.72 -32.12
N SER A 663 -47.01 -20.76 -31.50
CA SER A 663 -48.48 -20.76 -31.43
C SER A 663 -49.13 -20.64 -32.81
N LYS A 664 -48.58 -19.80 -33.71
CA LYS A 664 -49.05 -19.70 -35.11
C LYS A 664 -48.88 -21.02 -35.88
N ALA A 665 -47.77 -21.73 -35.68
CA ALA A 665 -47.52 -23.01 -36.32
C ALA A 665 -48.56 -24.07 -35.90
N GLU A 666 -48.93 -24.13 -34.62
CA GLU A 666 -49.97 -25.03 -34.12
C GLU A 666 -51.35 -24.73 -34.72
N THR A 667 -51.73 -23.45 -34.83
CA THR A 667 -53.03 -23.07 -35.42
C THR A 667 -53.16 -23.40 -36.92
N ASN A 668 -52.04 -23.42 -37.66
CA ASN A 668 -52.04 -23.75 -39.09
C ASN A 668 -51.89 -25.26 -39.39
N GLY A 669 -51.44 -26.07 -38.42
CA GLY A 669 -51.29 -27.53 -38.57
C GLY A 669 -52.58 -28.33 -38.45
N GLY A 670 -53.69 -27.71 -38.05
CA GLY A 670 -54.99 -28.38 -37.79
C GLY A 670 -55.88 -28.68 -39.01
N SER A 671 -55.41 -28.41 -40.24
CA SER A 671 -56.17 -28.72 -41.47
C SER A 671 -55.57 -29.89 -42.26
N SER A 672 -55.20 -30.98 -41.59
CA SER A 672 -55.11 -32.28 -42.25
C SER A 672 -56.53 -32.80 -42.48
N LYS A 673 -57.00 -32.59 -43.71
CA LYS A 673 -58.21 -33.20 -44.26
C LYS A 673 -58.13 -34.72 -43.99
N PRO A 674 -59.15 -35.36 -43.40
CA PRO A 674 -59.13 -36.81 -43.22
C PRO A 674 -59.11 -37.46 -44.60
N GLU A 675 -58.01 -38.16 -44.89
CA GLU A 675 -57.88 -39.00 -46.07
C GLU A 675 -58.81 -40.21 -45.85
N THR A 676 -60.03 -40.08 -46.36
CA THR A 676 -61.01 -41.16 -46.39
C THR A 676 -60.53 -42.25 -47.34
N THR A 677 -60.18 -43.39 -46.75
CA THR A 677 -60.16 -44.71 -47.39
C THR A 677 -61.46 -44.98 -48.14
N SER A 678 -61.37 -45.46 -49.38
CA SER A 678 -62.39 -46.33 -50.01
C SER A 678 -61.69 -47.47 -50.76
N ASP A 679 -62.06 -48.70 -50.39
CA ASP A 679 -62.08 -49.98 -51.11
C ASP A 679 -60.86 -50.47 -51.92
#